data_AF-A0A8I1Q8Y6-F1
#
_entry.id   AF-A0A8I1Q8Y6-F1
#
_cell.length_a   1.000
_cell.length_b   1.000
_cell.length_c   1.000
_cell.angle_alpha   90.00
_cell.angle_beta   90.00
_cell.angle_gamma   90.00
#
_symmetry.space_group_name_H-M   'P 1'
#
loop_
_entity.id
_entity.type
_entity.pdbx_description
1 polymer ?
#
loop_
_entity_poly.entity_id
_entity_poly.type
_entity_poly.pdbx_seq_one_letter_code
_entity_poly.pdbx_strand_id
1 'polypeptide(L)'
;MELAQKNKIIKRFLLENSTQPSQTVLAEDILEEYAELGKLLDYIETNNQNLINFDALEHQERQWKRLHNVLRSICKLNPGNPPHVEVVHDRVEPTLHYFRDLKAIKRLPKDDYFSRVVKPLSQEDDELLELIHASQKILYRLSQDFPHAKAFDPTSSLQIINQINEVQKQLKKYQEDHPHNKMLQSQLTILTDLQKINSLQALVIPQDRGQPLIYCTLPDAAGGVTEKVSLIPMNKVKQQLTNLTQDPSLSLEAYTAHRQHFKLATEAILKLPKHGEITEVQREAMALNISRLLRTNNSTAQSTTVSFNNHPALFIPFADIRLLSDFTLGTTFPAGLGITGQTYTHYSTIKAVGEGIQGDHFVDDFGDALGLLYLSSDTDAIGGYCQNKALTNNRHLFIFDQVIMATDKFLLDARLSLQPDQLIVKHTRHGQGRNRTVIEDSSMLTKFDSIMQLKTMNNKILLYLNHVYWVHHERVVKLKTLLQQQPLDKEQKKQVELEIKDLEILAKDASIIKTAVSKRIMEIDKILPKLASELQSHDVCQAMILAKLLQPPRIFTADGRPYKYPWTDRPALQVAVMKEQEGIIYLRFSEKIPESHLQAICHAGNFKVKLKSDTELLIKKSDLAKINETMLYPECNLQFLPNHDYLTAVDFPLLADAYDKAKKGEIYQCIRQYQEVMHQKDLPVTEKIACITDTELLLNKHIAHSKDKGYGKHILKKFYFDTQQKLQAMIHPQDYPSNIVSAFESALKLDRLSIFNQVVAEAISQDKLHDSNFLAFLNHCQQHAVAAIDHPHAERESNALMDEAQHVLQHLKTVQHNHGIHVLLSSDADGALTHHGTSVNPVVDLEEDLQEEGELLTHLNTLNLETPTTLTTRLRDNEDDNLNNKLN
;
A
#
# COMPACT_ATOMS: atom_id res chain seq x y z
N MET A 1 32.39 9.93 32.57
CA MET A 1 32.13 11.36 32.87
C MET A 1 33.29 11.92 33.67
N GLU A 2 33.67 13.20 33.49
CA GLU A 2 34.69 13.82 34.36
C GLU A 2 34.23 13.88 35.83
N LEU A 3 35.15 13.64 36.76
CA LEU A 3 34.84 13.57 38.20
C LEU A 3 34.22 14.87 38.73
N ALA A 4 34.69 16.02 38.28
CA ALA A 4 34.16 17.33 38.69
C ALA A 4 32.69 17.52 38.27
N GLN A 5 32.34 17.16 37.03
CA GLN A 5 30.97 17.24 36.51
C GLN A 5 30.05 16.25 37.25
N LYS A 6 30.53 15.03 37.49
CA LYS A 6 29.84 13.98 38.25
C LYS A 6 29.53 14.42 39.68
N ASN A 7 30.52 14.99 40.38
CA ASN A 7 30.36 15.50 41.75
C ASN A 7 29.37 16.66 41.80
N LYS A 8 29.38 17.58 40.83
CA LYS A 8 28.35 18.65 40.72
C LYS A 8 26.93 18.08 40.58
N ILE A 9 26.75 17.09 39.69
CA ILE A 9 25.45 16.44 39.46
C ILE A 9 24.96 15.75 40.73
N ILE A 10 25.81 14.96 41.40
CA ILE A 10 25.48 14.28 42.66
C ILE A 10 25.10 15.31 43.73
N LYS A 11 25.92 16.35 43.94
CA LYS A 11 25.62 17.40 44.94
C LYS A 11 24.26 18.06 44.70
N ARG A 12 23.94 18.42 43.45
CA ARG A 12 22.65 19.02 43.10
C ARG A 12 21.48 18.05 43.30
N PHE A 13 21.64 16.78 42.95
CA PHE A 13 20.60 15.76 43.13
C PHE A 13 20.29 15.50 44.61
N LEU A 14 21.32 15.39 45.46
CA LEU A 14 21.14 15.23 46.90
C LEU A 14 20.47 16.45 47.54
N LEU A 15 20.91 17.67 47.16
CA LEU A 15 20.36 18.92 47.67
C LEU A 15 18.86 19.08 47.35
N GLU A 16 18.45 18.80 46.11
CA GLU A 16 17.05 18.92 45.66
C GLU A 16 16.12 17.85 46.26
N ASN A 17 16.66 16.76 46.85
CA ASN A 17 15.88 15.70 47.50
C ASN A 17 16.09 15.63 49.03
N SER A 18 16.82 16.58 49.62
CA SER A 18 16.98 16.72 51.07
C SER A 18 15.69 17.24 51.73
N THR A 19 15.44 16.85 52.97
CA THR A 19 14.29 17.34 53.76
C THR A 19 14.48 18.77 54.29
N GLN A 20 15.73 19.23 54.42
CA GLN A 20 16.15 20.58 54.80
C GLN A 20 17.31 21.03 53.89
N PRO A 21 17.05 21.37 52.60
CA PRO A 21 18.11 21.70 51.64
C PRO A 21 19.03 22.84 52.09
N SER A 22 18.49 23.85 52.78
CA SER A 22 19.25 25.00 53.30
C SER A 22 20.21 24.66 54.45
N GLN A 23 20.14 23.46 55.02
CA GLN A 23 21.01 22.98 56.10
C GLN A 23 21.89 21.80 55.68
N THR A 24 21.81 21.38 54.41
CA THR A 24 22.53 20.21 53.89
C THR A 24 23.96 20.60 53.51
N VAL A 25 24.96 20.00 54.17
CA VAL A 25 26.39 20.21 53.87
C VAL A 25 26.91 19.02 53.06
N LEU A 26 27.52 19.31 51.90
CA LEU A 26 28.02 18.30 50.94
C LEU A 26 29.52 18.54 50.66
N ALA A 27 30.34 18.13 51.63
CA ALA A 27 31.79 18.04 51.49
C ALA A 27 32.18 16.91 50.51
N GLU A 28 33.46 16.84 50.11
CA GLU A 28 33.90 15.90 49.04
C GLU A 28 34.13 14.48 49.54
N ASP A 29 34.54 14.32 50.79
CA ASP A 29 34.61 13.06 51.54
C ASP A 29 33.23 12.37 51.64
N ILE A 30 32.17 13.13 51.94
CA ILE A 30 30.79 12.63 51.99
C ILE A 30 30.32 12.07 50.63
N LEU A 31 30.90 12.50 49.50
CA LEU A 31 30.54 11.96 48.19
C LEU A 31 31.04 10.53 47.95
N GLU A 32 32.03 10.04 48.69
CA GLU A 32 32.50 8.65 48.56
C GLU A 32 31.41 7.65 48.94
N GLU A 33 30.54 7.98 49.91
CA GLU A 33 29.37 7.19 50.29
C GLU A 33 28.34 7.05 49.15
N TYR A 34 28.40 7.92 48.14
CA TYR A 34 27.52 7.93 46.97
C TYR A 34 28.20 7.40 45.69
N ALA A 35 29.28 6.63 45.82
CA ALA A 35 30.02 6.07 44.68
C ALA A 35 29.14 5.27 43.68
N GLU A 36 28.10 4.56 44.15
CA GLU A 36 27.14 3.86 43.28
C GLU A 36 26.30 4.82 42.41
N LEU A 37 25.95 6.00 42.92
CA LEU A 37 25.31 7.05 42.12
C LEU A 37 26.29 7.60 41.06
N GLY A 38 27.58 7.65 41.38
CA GLY A 38 28.66 7.95 40.43
C GLY A 38 28.76 6.92 39.31
N LYS A 39 28.80 5.62 39.64
CA LYS A 39 28.78 4.52 38.66
C LYS A 39 27.53 4.54 37.79
N LEU A 40 26.37 4.84 38.38
CA LEU A 40 25.12 5.01 37.64
C LEU A 40 25.23 6.15 36.61
N LEU A 41 25.83 7.28 36.97
CA LEU A 41 26.02 8.39 36.03
C LEU A 41 26.94 8.02 34.84
N ASP A 42 28.04 7.29 35.08
CA ASP A 42 28.89 6.79 33.99
C ASP A 42 28.15 5.77 33.11
N TYR A 43 27.31 4.90 33.69
CA TYR A 43 26.46 3.98 32.92
C TYR A 43 25.42 4.72 32.07
N ILE A 44 24.76 5.75 32.62
CA ILE A 44 23.77 6.57 31.90
C ILE A 44 24.44 7.36 30.77
N GLU A 45 25.66 7.89 30.98
CA GLU A 45 26.43 8.58 29.95
C GLU A 45 26.81 7.62 28.81
N THR A 46 27.36 6.45 29.13
CA THR A 46 27.72 5.41 28.17
C THR A 46 26.52 4.95 27.34
N ASN A 47 25.37 4.74 27.99
CA ASN A 47 24.14 4.24 27.36
C ASN A 47 23.14 5.36 27.01
N ASN A 48 23.62 6.61 26.90
CA ASN A 48 22.77 7.79 26.81
C ASN A 48 21.85 7.80 25.58
N GLN A 49 22.36 7.39 24.41
CA GLN A 49 21.62 7.44 23.13
C GLN A 49 20.94 8.81 22.89
N ASN A 50 21.69 9.89 23.17
CA ASN A 50 21.24 11.29 23.13
C ASN A 50 20.09 11.64 24.11
N LEU A 51 19.74 10.81 25.10
CA LEU A 51 18.62 11.07 26.02
C LEU A 51 18.79 12.38 26.80
N ILE A 52 20.00 12.61 27.30
CA ILE A 52 20.43 13.74 28.13
C ILE A 52 21.58 14.43 27.41
N ASN A 53 21.59 15.77 27.35
CA ASN A 53 22.80 16.50 26.98
C ASN A 53 23.51 16.91 28.30
N PHE A 54 24.64 16.26 28.60
CA PHE A 54 25.39 16.48 29.84
C PHE A 54 26.07 17.85 29.88
N ASP A 55 26.61 18.32 28.76
CA ASP A 55 27.24 19.64 28.62
C ASP A 55 26.25 20.80 28.88
N ALA A 56 24.97 20.56 28.56
CA ALA A 56 23.90 21.53 28.75
C ALA A 56 23.23 21.49 30.14
N LEU A 57 23.62 20.60 31.06
CA LEU A 57 22.93 20.44 32.36
C LEU A 57 22.97 21.69 33.24
N GLU A 58 24.07 22.45 33.23
CA GLU A 58 24.23 23.65 34.07
C GLU A 58 23.44 24.86 33.55
N HIS A 59 23.11 24.89 32.25
CA HIS A 59 22.50 26.05 31.59
C HIS A 59 21.10 25.77 31.02
N GLN A 60 20.69 24.51 30.91
CA GLN A 60 19.35 24.11 30.46
C GLN A 60 18.63 23.31 31.56
N GLU A 61 17.81 23.99 32.34
CA GLU A 61 16.98 23.40 33.40
C GLU A 61 16.10 22.23 32.90
N ARG A 62 15.74 22.21 31.61
CA ARG A 62 15.02 21.09 30.98
C ARG A 62 15.85 19.80 30.90
N GLN A 63 17.17 19.90 30.71
CA GLN A 63 18.08 18.74 30.73
C GLN A 63 18.27 18.25 32.16
N TRP A 64 18.48 19.17 33.11
CA TRP A 64 18.54 18.84 34.53
C TRP A 64 17.30 18.08 35.00
N LYS A 65 16.11 18.63 34.77
CA LYS A 65 14.84 17.96 35.13
C LYS A 65 14.67 16.60 34.47
N ARG A 66 15.27 16.36 33.29
CA ARG A 66 15.28 15.01 32.70
C ARG A 66 16.20 14.06 33.46
N LEU A 67 17.45 14.46 33.73
CA LEU A 67 18.40 13.65 34.50
C LEU A 67 17.87 13.37 35.91
N HIS A 68 17.36 14.39 36.62
CA HIS A 68 16.76 14.24 37.94
C HIS A 68 15.62 13.22 37.94
N ASN A 69 14.72 13.25 36.94
CA ASN A 69 13.64 12.26 36.84
C ASN A 69 14.16 10.84 36.56
N VAL A 70 15.17 10.69 35.70
CA VAL A 70 15.83 9.38 35.46
C VAL A 70 16.43 8.84 36.75
N LEU A 71 17.23 9.64 37.46
CA LEU A 71 17.86 9.27 38.72
C LEU A 71 16.80 8.92 39.79
N ARG A 72 15.74 9.71 39.92
CA ARG A 72 14.63 9.48 40.87
C ARG A 72 13.80 8.23 40.56
N SER A 73 13.72 7.80 39.30
CA SER A 73 13.05 6.54 38.93
C SER A 73 13.90 5.30 39.22
N ILE A 74 15.23 5.43 39.13
CA ILE A 74 16.19 4.35 39.39
C ILE A 74 16.52 4.21 40.88
N CYS A 75 16.64 5.33 41.59
CA CYS A 75 17.05 5.35 42.99
C CYS A 75 15.86 5.34 43.94
N LYS A 76 15.97 4.58 45.03
CA LYS A 76 15.12 4.70 46.20
C LYS A 76 15.73 5.72 47.16
N LEU A 77 14.95 6.76 47.47
CA LEU A 77 15.37 7.88 48.31
C LEU A 77 14.72 7.72 49.69
N ASN A 78 15.52 7.48 50.72
CA ASN A 78 15.05 7.51 52.12
C ASN A 78 15.24 8.93 52.68
N PRO A 79 14.24 9.51 53.37
CA PRO A 79 14.32 10.87 53.90
C PRO A 79 15.53 11.11 54.80
N GLY A 80 16.28 12.18 54.56
CA GLY A 80 17.48 12.58 55.30
C GLY A 80 18.02 13.94 54.85
N ASN A 81 19.15 14.36 55.44
CA ASN A 81 19.91 15.57 55.08
C ASN A 81 21.43 15.30 55.14
N PRO A 82 22.08 14.86 54.04
CA PRO A 82 21.50 14.49 52.75
C PRO A 82 20.63 13.21 52.82
N PRO A 83 19.78 12.94 51.81
CA PRO A 83 19.00 11.70 51.76
C PRO A 83 19.91 10.49 51.54
N HIS A 84 19.53 9.34 52.11
CA HIS A 84 20.19 8.08 51.76
C HIS A 84 19.64 7.57 50.42
N VAL A 85 20.55 7.21 49.51
CA VAL A 85 20.24 6.87 48.11
C VAL A 85 20.64 5.42 47.84
N GLU A 86 19.65 4.58 47.55
CA GLU A 86 19.83 3.18 47.17
C GLU A 86 19.57 3.03 45.66
N VAL A 87 20.59 2.61 44.89
CA VAL A 87 20.45 2.37 43.44
C VAL A 87 19.80 1.02 43.20
N VAL A 88 18.61 1.01 42.58
CA VAL A 88 17.92 -0.25 42.25
C VAL A 88 18.36 -0.71 40.86
N HIS A 89 19.43 -1.51 40.79
CA HIS A 89 20.10 -1.89 39.53
C HIS A 89 19.14 -2.48 38.47
N ASP A 90 18.18 -3.34 38.87
CA ASP A 90 17.18 -3.93 37.97
C ASP A 90 16.28 -2.90 37.27
N ARG A 91 16.22 -1.66 37.78
CA ARG A 91 15.45 -0.56 37.17
C ARG A 91 16.25 0.24 36.16
N VAL A 92 17.58 0.14 36.11
CA VAL A 92 18.45 1.04 35.34
C VAL A 92 18.09 1.01 33.86
N GLU A 93 18.28 -0.15 33.20
CA GLU A 93 18.06 -0.24 31.76
C GLU A 93 16.56 -0.12 31.37
N PRO A 94 15.59 -0.72 32.08
CA PRO A 94 14.17 -0.48 31.82
C PRO A 94 13.76 0.99 31.92
N THR A 95 14.32 1.74 32.89
CA THR A 95 14.05 3.18 33.04
C THR A 95 14.65 3.97 31.89
N LEU A 96 15.89 3.67 31.48
CA LEU A 96 16.51 4.33 30.34
C LEU A 96 15.75 4.07 29.04
N HIS A 97 15.35 2.82 28.77
CA HIS A 97 14.46 2.51 27.64
C HIS A 97 13.15 3.30 27.70
N TYR A 98 12.45 3.33 28.84
CA TYR A 98 11.23 4.10 29.03
C TYR A 98 11.43 5.59 28.67
N PHE A 99 12.50 6.22 29.16
CA PHE A 99 12.74 7.64 28.89
C PHE A 99 13.21 7.91 27.45
N ARG A 100 13.95 6.99 26.81
CA ARG A 100 14.28 7.04 25.37
C ARG A 100 13.01 6.95 24.51
N ASP A 101 12.10 6.03 24.83
CA ASP A 101 10.82 5.88 24.12
C ASP A 101 9.89 7.07 24.36
N LEU A 102 9.78 7.56 25.59
CA LEU A 102 9.02 8.78 25.90
C LEU A 102 9.57 10.01 25.16
N LYS A 103 10.89 10.08 24.92
CA LYS A 103 11.50 11.13 24.08
C LYS A 103 11.13 10.98 22.61
N ALA A 104 11.03 9.75 22.09
CA ALA A 104 10.57 9.49 20.73
C ALA A 104 9.07 9.82 20.56
N ILE A 105 8.23 9.40 21.51
CA ILE A 105 6.79 9.70 21.54
C ILE A 105 6.55 11.21 21.55
N LYS A 106 7.29 11.97 22.38
CA LYS A 106 7.21 13.45 22.42
C LYS A 106 7.75 14.16 21.15
N ARG A 107 8.17 13.41 20.12
CA ARG A 107 8.50 13.92 18.78
C ARG A 107 7.40 13.70 17.74
N LEU A 108 6.46 12.80 18.00
CA LEU A 108 5.27 12.63 17.17
C LEU A 108 4.40 13.91 17.21
N PRO A 109 3.54 14.14 16.19
CA PRO A 109 2.40 15.04 16.31
C PRO A 109 1.60 14.77 17.59
N LYS A 110 1.22 15.84 18.29
CA LYS A 110 0.59 15.75 19.62
C LYS A 110 -0.89 15.41 19.48
N ASP A 111 -1.42 14.74 20.49
CA ASP A 111 -2.85 14.38 20.58
C ASP A 111 -3.64 15.40 21.45
N ASP A 112 -3.30 16.69 21.37
CA ASP A 112 -3.90 17.77 22.19
C ASP A 112 -4.72 18.74 21.30
N TYR A 113 -5.94 18.34 20.95
CA TYR A 113 -6.84 19.05 20.03
C TYR A 113 -7.13 20.50 20.46
N PHE A 114 -7.58 20.69 21.70
CA PHE A 114 -8.13 21.96 22.17
C PHE A 114 -7.06 23.04 22.47
N SER A 115 -5.78 22.66 22.59
CA SER A 115 -4.68 23.63 22.58
C SER A 115 -4.46 24.32 21.22
N ARG A 116 -5.05 23.81 20.13
CA ARG A 116 -4.80 24.23 18.75
C ARG A 116 -6.11 24.52 18.01
N VAL A 117 -6.71 25.67 18.32
CA VAL A 117 -7.97 26.12 17.71
C VAL A 117 -7.74 26.70 16.31
N VAL A 118 -8.34 26.11 15.28
CA VAL A 118 -8.47 26.69 13.93
C VAL A 118 -9.44 27.87 13.99
N LYS A 119 -9.06 28.99 13.38
CA LYS A 119 -9.86 30.22 13.37
C LYS A 119 -9.84 30.87 11.97
N PRO A 120 -10.85 31.65 11.59
CA PRO A 120 -10.75 32.58 10.47
C PRO A 120 -9.56 33.52 10.65
N LEU A 121 -8.98 33.99 9.54
CA LEU A 121 -7.98 35.05 9.56
C LEU A 121 -8.60 36.33 10.16
N SER A 122 -7.91 36.96 11.12
CA SER A 122 -8.47 38.05 11.93
C SER A 122 -8.48 39.43 11.24
N GLN A 123 -7.75 39.55 10.14
CA GLN A 123 -7.74 40.70 9.25
C GLN A 123 -7.89 40.16 7.83
N GLU A 124 -8.61 40.88 6.97
CA GLU A 124 -8.67 40.54 5.55
C GLU A 124 -7.29 40.76 4.91
N ASP A 125 -6.98 39.96 3.90
CA ASP A 125 -5.73 40.06 3.15
C ASP A 125 -6.03 40.89 1.89
N ASP A 126 -5.66 42.17 1.90
CA ASP A 126 -6.01 43.13 0.85
C ASP A 126 -5.56 42.66 -0.55
N GLU A 127 -4.35 42.09 -0.65
CA GLU A 127 -3.80 41.52 -1.88
C GLU A 127 -4.67 40.36 -2.39
N LEU A 128 -5.12 39.47 -1.50
CA LEU A 128 -6.02 38.38 -1.86
C LEU A 128 -7.38 38.91 -2.34
N LEU A 129 -7.94 39.95 -1.71
CA LEU A 129 -9.21 40.56 -2.13
C LEU A 129 -9.10 41.25 -3.50
N GLU A 130 -8.03 41.99 -3.75
CA GLU A 130 -7.77 42.60 -5.07
C GLU A 130 -7.64 41.53 -6.16
N LEU A 131 -6.88 40.46 -5.89
CA LEU A 131 -6.74 39.32 -6.79
C LEU A 131 -8.07 38.61 -7.05
N ILE A 132 -8.90 38.38 -6.02
CA ILE A 132 -10.25 37.80 -6.16
C ILE A 132 -11.10 38.66 -7.09
N HIS A 133 -11.20 39.98 -6.86
CA HIS A 133 -11.99 40.89 -7.68
C HIS A 133 -11.48 40.99 -9.14
N ALA A 134 -10.17 40.89 -9.35
CA ALA A 134 -9.58 40.92 -10.69
C ALA A 134 -9.83 39.59 -11.44
N SER A 135 -9.60 38.43 -10.81
CA SER A 135 -9.88 37.12 -11.41
C SER A 135 -11.36 36.89 -11.67
N GLN A 136 -12.26 37.37 -10.80
CA GLN A 136 -13.71 37.34 -11.01
C GLN A 136 -14.12 38.01 -12.31
N LYS A 137 -13.55 39.19 -12.63
CA LYS A 137 -13.85 39.91 -13.89
C LYS A 137 -13.42 39.11 -15.13
N ILE A 138 -12.28 38.42 -15.05
CA ILE A 138 -11.74 37.63 -16.17
C ILE A 138 -12.56 36.36 -16.40
N LEU A 139 -12.82 35.58 -15.35
CA LEU A 139 -13.69 34.41 -15.46
C LEU A 139 -15.13 34.77 -15.82
N TYR A 140 -15.63 35.92 -15.37
CA TYR A 140 -16.92 36.44 -15.80
C TYR A 140 -16.96 36.68 -17.31
N ARG A 141 -15.99 37.42 -17.89
CA ARG A 141 -15.91 37.59 -19.35
C ARG A 141 -15.90 36.23 -20.06
N LEU A 142 -15.00 35.33 -19.65
CA LEU A 142 -14.89 33.99 -20.25
C LEU A 142 -16.22 33.20 -20.17
N SER A 143 -17.04 33.42 -19.14
CA SER A 143 -18.38 32.83 -19.04
C SER A 143 -19.41 33.44 -20.00
N GLN A 144 -19.20 34.68 -20.44
CA GLN A 144 -20.05 35.41 -21.39
C GLN A 144 -19.64 35.20 -22.87
N ASP A 145 -18.42 34.71 -23.13
CA ASP A 145 -17.95 34.38 -24.48
C ASP A 145 -18.70 33.17 -25.11
N PHE A 146 -19.50 32.45 -24.31
CA PHE A 146 -20.32 31.33 -24.78
C PHE A 146 -21.63 31.77 -25.46
N PRO A 147 -22.06 31.12 -26.56
CA PRO A 147 -23.36 31.36 -27.18
C PRO A 147 -24.51 31.27 -26.17
N HIS A 148 -25.40 32.28 -26.18
CA HIS A 148 -26.56 32.39 -25.27
C HIS A 148 -26.25 32.45 -23.77
N ALA A 149 -25.02 32.82 -23.38
CA ALA A 149 -24.70 33.14 -22.00
C ALA A 149 -25.66 34.21 -21.44
N LYS A 150 -26.13 33.99 -20.21
CA LYS A 150 -26.96 34.95 -19.48
C LYS A 150 -26.05 35.82 -18.62
N ALA A 151 -26.36 37.11 -18.54
CA ALA A 151 -25.73 37.99 -17.56
C ALA A 151 -26.13 37.59 -16.13
N PHE A 152 -25.18 37.68 -15.22
CA PHE A 152 -25.33 37.47 -13.78
C PHE A 152 -24.26 38.30 -13.05
N ASP A 153 -24.41 38.48 -11.74
CA ASP A 153 -23.41 39.11 -10.88
C ASP A 153 -22.31 38.10 -10.49
N PRO A 154 -21.04 38.27 -10.94
CA PRO A 154 -19.95 37.35 -10.63
C PRO A 154 -19.43 37.44 -9.19
N THR A 155 -19.95 38.37 -8.38
CA THR A 155 -19.71 38.41 -6.93
C THR A 155 -20.80 37.67 -6.15
N SER A 156 -21.93 37.33 -6.78
CA SER A 156 -23.06 36.67 -6.13
C SER A 156 -23.00 35.14 -6.26
N SER A 157 -22.54 34.46 -5.20
CA SER A 157 -22.50 32.99 -5.14
C SER A 157 -23.85 32.33 -5.47
N LEU A 158 -24.97 32.93 -5.04
CA LEU A 158 -26.30 32.43 -5.35
C LEU A 158 -26.60 32.47 -6.86
N GLN A 159 -26.20 33.54 -7.55
CA GLN A 159 -26.42 33.65 -9.00
C GLN A 159 -25.51 32.70 -9.78
N ILE A 160 -24.24 32.56 -9.38
CA ILE A 160 -23.30 31.61 -10.01
C ILE A 160 -23.82 30.17 -9.86
N ILE A 161 -24.25 29.77 -8.66
CA ILE A 161 -24.86 28.44 -8.40
C ILE A 161 -26.11 28.23 -9.27
N ASN A 162 -26.94 29.25 -9.48
CA ASN A 162 -28.09 29.15 -10.37
C ASN A 162 -27.69 28.92 -11.84
N GLN A 163 -26.61 29.54 -12.34
CA GLN A 163 -26.08 29.26 -13.68
C GLN A 163 -25.49 27.85 -13.77
N ILE A 164 -24.72 27.40 -12.77
CA ILE A 164 -24.18 26.04 -12.66
C ILE A 164 -25.31 25.01 -12.77
N ASN A 165 -26.39 25.18 -11.99
CA ASN A 165 -27.55 24.30 -11.99
C ASN A 165 -28.29 24.29 -13.33
N GLU A 166 -28.35 25.43 -14.03
CA GLU A 166 -28.99 25.52 -15.35
C GLU A 166 -28.15 24.81 -16.43
N VAL A 167 -26.84 25.01 -16.46
CA VAL A 167 -25.92 24.30 -17.37
C VAL A 167 -25.96 22.78 -17.10
N GLN A 168 -25.98 22.35 -15.83
CA GLN A 168 -26.13 20.94 -15.47
C GLN A 168 -27.48 20.34 -15.92
N LYS A 169 -28.58 21.11 -15.92
CA LYS A 169 -29.86 20.67 -16.48
C LYS A 169 -29.82 20.56 -18.01
N GLN A 170 -28.99 21.36 -18.68
CA GLN A 170 -28.84 21.31 -20.13
C GLN A 170 -27.95 20.15 -20.57
N LEU A 171 -26.85 19.87 -19.86
CA LEU A 171 -26.00 18.69 -20.10
C LEU A 171 -26.80 17.38 -20.11
N LYS A 172 -27.79 17.25 -19.21
CA LYS A 172 -28.69 16.07 -19.14
C LYS A 172 -29.63 15.89 -20.35
N LYS A 173 -29.66 16.81 -21.31
CA LYS A 173 -30.53 16.76 -22.51
C LYS A 173 -29.83 16.24 -23.76
N TYR A 174 -28.50 16.06 -23.73
CA TYR A 174 -27.70 15.66 -24.89
C TYR A 174 -26.87 14.41 -24.56
N GLN A 175 -26.66 13.54 -25.55
CA GLN A 175 -25.74 12.40 -25.45
C GLN A 175 -24.30 12.87 -25.22
N GLU A 176 -23.50 12.09 -24.49
CA GLU A 176 -22.22 12.50 -23.92
C GLU A 176 -21.22 13.05 -24.98
N ASP A 177 -21.14 12.40 -26.15
CA ASP A 177 -20.26 12.79 -27.27
C ASP A 177 -20.75 13.99 -28.11
N HIS A 178 -21.95 14.51 -27.86
CA HIS A 178 -22.52 15.59 -28.67
C HIS A 178 -21.67 16.87 -28.57
N PRO A 179 -21.34 17.59 -29.68
CA PRO A 179 -20.47 18.78 -29.64
C PRO A 179 -20.94 19.87 -28.66
N HIS A 180 -22.26 20.01 -28.47
CA HIS A 180 -22.84 20.94 -27.51
C HIS A 180 -22.53 20.57 -26.05
N ASN A 181 -22.33 19.29 -25.72
CA ASN A 181 -21.91 18.86 -24.38
C ASN A 181 -20.46 19.30 -24.07
N LYS A 182 -19.52 19.23 -25.02
CA LYS A 182 -18.15 19.74 -24.80
C LYS A 182 -18.14 21.25 -24.50
N MET A 183 -19.00 22.01 -25.18
CA MET A 183 -19.20 23.44 -24.92
C MET A 183 -19.79 23.69 -23.51
N LEU A 184 -20.89 23.00 -23.17
CA LEU A 184 -21.55 23.13 -21.85
C LEU A 184 -20.65 22.66 -20.69
N GLN A 185 -19.82 21.62 -20.88
CA GLN A 185 -18.82 21.19 -19.91
C GLN A 185 -17.74 22.26 -19.68
N SER A 186 -17.31 22.94 -20.74
CA SER A 186 -16.35 24.05 -20.66
C SER A 186 -16.95 25.26 -19.92
N GLN A 187 -18.20 25.61 -20.21
CA GLN A 187 -18.93 26.66 -19.50
C GLN A 187 -19.13 26.33 -18.02
N LEU A 188 -19.55 25.09 -17.71
CA LEU A 188 -19.69 24.58 -16.34
C LEU A 188 -18.37 24.65 -15.57
N THR A 189 -17.26 24.33 -16.25
CA THR A 189 -15.92 24.38 -15.67
C THR A 189 -15.55 25.79 -15.22
N ILE A 190 -15.74 26.80 -16.09
CA ILE A 190 -15.45 28.21 -15.76
C ILE A 190 -16.37 28.73 -14.64
N LEU A 191 -17.67 28.41 -14.69
CA LEU A 191 -18.61 28.79 -13.63
C LEU A 191 -18.25 28.14 -12.28
N THR A 192 -17.78 26.90 -12.30
CA THR A 192 -17.32 26.19 -11.09
C THR A 192 -16.04 26.82 -10.54
N ASP A 193 -15.06 27.14 -11.39
CA ASP A 193 -13.83 27.82 -10.96
C ASP A 193 -14.13 29.22 -10.39
N LEU A 194 -15.06 29.98 -11.00
CA LEU A 194 -15.56 31.25 -10.46
C LEU A 194 -16.23 31.07 -9.10
N GLN A 195 -17.06 30.04 -8.92
CA GLN A 195 -17.66 29.73 -7.62
C GLN A 195 -16.60 29.38 -6.56
N LYS A 196 -15.53 28.67 -6.91
CA LYS A 196 -14.43 28.39 -5.97
C LYS A 196 -13.80 29.68 -5.47
N ILE A 197 -13.44 30.59 -6.38
CA ILE A 197 -12.85 31.91 -6.05
C ILE A 197 -13.79 32.69 -5.13
N ASN A 198 -15.09 32.72 -5.44
CA ASN A 198 -16.09 33.45 -4.67
C ASN A 198 -16.46 32.79 -3.32
N SER A 199 -15.93 31.60 -3.02
CA SER A 199 -16.16 30.85 -1.77
C SER A 199 -14.93 30.77 -0.87
N LEU A 200 -13.83 31.45 -1.20
CA LEU A 200 -12.59 31.40 -0.44
C LEU A 200 -12.76 32.05 0.94
N GLN A 201 -12.48 31.29 2.00
CA GLN A 201 -12.36 31.80 3.37
C GLN A 201 -10.99 31.44 3.92
N ALA A 202 -10.22 32.42 4.38
CA ALA A 202 -8.90 32.20 4.96
C ALA A 202 -9.00 31.68 6.40
N LEU A 203 -8.33 30.56 6.67
CA LEU A 203 -8.23 29.90 7.96
C LEU A 203 -6.77 29.85 8.43
N VAL A 204 -6.58 30.13 9.71
CA VAL A 204 -5.31 29.96 10.43
C VAL A 204 -5.29 28.56 11.03
N ILE A 205 -4.35 27.72 10.57
CA ILE A 205 -4.14 26.35 11.02
C ILE A 205 -2.94 26.31 11.99
N PRO A 206 -3.17 26.29 13.31
CA PRO A 206 -2.09 26.21 14.29
C PRO A 206 -1.31 24.90 14.19
N GLN A 207 0.02 24.98 14.28
CA GLN A 207 0.92 23.84 14.15
C GLN A 207 1.40 23.32 15.51
N ASP A 208 1.88 22.08 15.53
CA ASP A 208 2.49 21.49 16.73
C ASP A 208 3.81 22.17 17.15
N ARG A 209 4.53 22.72 16.15
CA ARG A 209 5.78 23.46 16.24
C ARG A 209 5.88 24.40 15.04
N GLY A 210 6.53 25.56 15.19
CA GLY A 210 6.67 26.54 14.12
C GLY A 210 5.50 27.54 14.08
N GLN A 211 5.42 28.30 12.99
CA GLN A 211 4.36 29.28 12.79
C GLN A 211 3.05 28.61 12.35
N PRO A 212 1.88 29.21 12.63
CA PRO A 212 0.62 28.80 12.03
C PRO A 212 0.68 28.86 10.51
N LEU A 213 -0.01 27.93 9.84
CA LEU A 213 -0.16 27.95 8.38
C LEU A 213 -1.46 28.68 8.02
N ILE A 214 -1.51 29.29 6.83
CA ILE A 214 -2.72 29.97 6.32
C ILE A 214 -3.20 29.25 5.06
N TYR A 215 -4.44 28.77 5.11
CA TYR A 215 -5.10 28.02 4.04
C TYR A 215 -6.45 28.66 3.71
N CYS A 216 -6.90 28.57 2.46
CA CYS A 216 -8.23 28.97 2.06
C CYS A 216 -9.13 27.75 1.89
N THR A 217 -10.41 27.87 2.24
CA THR A 217 -11.44 26.84 2.00
C THR A 217 -11.81 26.74 0.53
N LEU A 218 -12.05 25.53 0.04
CA LEU A 218 -12.65 25.27 -1.27
C LEU A 218 -14.02 24.59 -1.10
N PRO A 219 -15.02 24.90 -1.95
CA PRO A 219 -16.32 24.22 -1.97
C PRO A 219 -16.25 22.82 -2.63
N ASP A 220 -15.05 22.24 -2.74
CA ASP A 220 -14.83 20.92 -3.33
C ASP A 220 -15.36 19.82 -2.39
N ALA A 221 -16.17 18.91 -2.93
CA ALA A 221 -16.53 17.68 -2.23
C ALA A 221 -15.28 16.78 -2.10
N ALA A 222 -14.63 16.80 -0.93
CA ALA A 222 -13.53 15.89 -0.64
C ALA A 222 -14.06 14.44 -0.58
N GLY A 223 -13.53 13.57 -1.44
CA GLY A 223 -13.97 12.17 -1.54
C GLY A 223 -13.84 11.37 -0.24
N GLY A 224 -14.69 10.35 -0.10
CA GLY A 224 -14.80 9.51 1.10
C GLY A 224 -16.11 9.73 1.85
N VAL A 225 -16.31 8.98 2.94
CA VAL A 225 -17.59 8.98 3.71
C VAL A 225 -17.49 9.75 5.04
N THR A 226 -16.34 10.36 5.32
CA THR A 226 -16.07 11.19 6.52
C THR A 226 -16.27 12.66 6.15
N GLU A 227 -16.83 13.45 7.06
CA GLU A 227 -17.03 14.90 6.88
C GLU A 227 -15.67 15.62 6.81
N LYS A 228 -15.49 16.53 5.84
CA LYS A 228 -14.19 17.13 5.51
C LYS A 228 -14.36 18.57 5.03
N VAL A 229 -13.41 19.44 5.36
CA VAL A 229 -13.22 20.74 4.68
C VAL A 229 -12.03 20.63 3.73
N SER A 230 -12.26 20.95 2.46
CA SER A 230 -11.23 21.02 1.42
C SER A 230 -10.45 22.33 1.54
N LEU A 231 -9.12 22.27 1.50
CA LEU A 231 -8.22 23.41 1.75
C LEU A 231 -7.14 23.52 0.67
N ILE A 232 -6.67 24.75 0.42
CA ILE A 232 -5.54 25.09 -0.45
C ILE A 232 -4.62 26.13 0.23
N PRO A 233 -3.27 26.04 0.14
CA PRO A 233 -2.37 27.03 0.72
C PRO A 233 -2.64 28.45 0.19
N MET A 234 -2.64 29.47 1.05
CA MET A 234 -2.98 30.85 0.63
C MET A 234 -1.99 31.42 -0.40
N ASN A 235 -0.70 31.09 -0.30
CA ASN A 235 0.30 31.44 -1.30
C ASN A 235 0.02 30.80 -2.67
N LYS A 236 -0.53 29.59 -2.69
CA LYS A 236 -0.93 28.90 -3.93
C LYS A 236 -2.15 29.55 -4.56
N VAL A 237 -3.12 29.97 -3.75
CA VAL A 237 -4.27 30.78 -4.22
C VAL A 237 -3.78 32.06 -4.87
N LYS A 238 -2.97 32.86 -4.16
CA LYS A 238 -2.40 34.10 -4.71
C LYS A 238 -1.65 33.87 -6.02
N GLN A 239 -0.85 32.81 -6.13
CA GLN A 239 -0.19 32.42 -7.38
C GLN A 239 -1.17 32.18 -8.53
N GLN A 240 -2.18 31.33 -8.35
CA GLN A 240 -3.12 30.95 -9.42
C GLN A 240 -4.01 32.14 -9.83
N LEU A 241 -4.44 32.98 -8.88
CA LEU A 241 -5.18 34.20 -9.16
C LEU A 241 -4.32 35.23 -9.91
N THR A 242 -3.03 35.35 -9.56
CA THR A 242 -2.08 36.21 -10.27
C THR A 242 -1.86 35.73 -11.71
N ASN A 243 -1.70 34.43 -11.94
CA ASN A 243 -1.60 33.88 -13.31
C ASN A 243 -2.85 34.21 -14.14
N LEU A 244 -4.03 34.15 -13.51
CA LEU A 244 -5.31 34.55 -14.12
C LEU A 244 -5.35 36.03 -14.52
N THR A 245 -4.71 36.92 -13.76
CA THR A 245 -4.76 38.38 -13.97
C THR A 245 -3.61 38.94 -14.79
N GLN A 246 -2.54 38.17 -15.00
CA GLN A 246 -1.39 38.55 -15.83
C GLN A 246 -1.74 38.81 -17.30
N ASP A 247 -2.74 38.12 -17.85
CA ASP A 247 -3.24 38.34 -19.21
C ASP A 247 -4.71 38.83 -19.18
N PRO A 248 -4.94 40.15 -19.15
CA PRO A 248 -6.27 40.72 -19.31
C PRO A 248 -6.95 40.36 -20.64
N SER A 249 -6.25 39.83 -21.64
CA SER A 249 -6.79 39.38 -22.94
C SER A 249 -6.98 37.86 -23.05
N LEU A 250 -6.77 37.10 -21.97
CA LEU A 250 -6.88 35.63 -21.94
C LEU A 250 -8.16 35.12 -22.62
N SER A 251 -8.01 34.28 -23.65
CA SER A 251 -9.13 33.69 -24.40
C SER A 251 -9.66 32.41 -23.77
N LEU A 252 -10.88 32.02 -24.13
CA LEU A 252 -11.50 30.76 -23.69
C LEU A 252 -10.65 29.52 -24.06
N GLU A 253 -10.06 29.52 -25.25
CA GLU A 253 -9.20 28.44 -25.75
C GLU A 253 -7.90 28.36 -24.93
N ALA A 254 -7.24 29.51 -24.70
CA ALA A 254 -6.02 29.60 -23.91
C ALA A 254 -6.26 29.20 -22.44
N TYR A 255 -7.38 29.64 -21.84
CA TYR A 255 -7.81 29.22 -20.51
C TYR A 255 -8.00 27.70 -20.43
N THR A 256 -8.70 27.12 -21.40
CA THR A 256 -9.04 25.69 -21.41
C THR A 256 -7.79 24.83 -21.57
N ALA A 257 -6.91 25.17 -22.53
CA ALA A 257 -5.67 24.45 -22.78
C ALA A 257 -4.69 24.49 -21.58
N HIS A 258 -4.63 25.62 -20.87
CA HIS A 258 -3.67 25.86 -19.79
C HIS A 258 -4.29 25.87 -18.38
N ARG A 259 -5.51 25.34 -18.21
CA ARG A 259 -6.33 25.46 -16.98
C ARG A 259 -5.60 25.10 -15.68
N GLN A 260 -4.61 24.21 -15.72
CA GLN A 260 -3.80 23.84 -14.55
C GLN A 260 -3.08 25.06 -13.90
N HIS A 261 -2.77 26.11 -14.68
CA HIS A 261 -2.14 27.35 -14.22
C HIS A 261 -3.13 28.37 -13.63
N PHE A 262 -4.43 28.08 -13.67
CA PHE A 262 -5.50 29.01 -13.26
C PHE A 262 -6.42 28.42 -12.18
N LYS A 263 -6.68 27.11 -12.23
CA LYS A 263 -7.65 26.45 -11.33
C LYS A 263 -7.16 26.41 -9.89
N LEU A 264 -8.12 26.46 -8.96
CA LEU A 264 -7.88 26.14 -7.55
C LEU A 264 -8.18 24.66 -7.29
N ALA A 265 -7.24 23.96 -6.66
CA ALA A 265 -7.32 22.54 -6.36
C ALA A 265 -7.09 22.29 -4.86
N THR A 266 -7.71 21.23 -4.34
CA THR A 266 -7.53 20.83 -2.93
C THR A 266 -6.12 20.26 -2.73
N GLU A 267 -5.35 20.86 -1.82
CA GLU A 267 -3.98 20.49 -1.47
C GLU A 267 -3.82 20.18 0.05
N ALA A 268 -4.91 20.26 0.82
CA ALA A 268 -5.01 19.78 2.19
C ALA A 268 -6.47 19.48 2.55
N ILE A 269 -6.68 18.70 3.61
CA ILE A 269 -8.00 18.49 4.20
C ILE A 269 -7.99 18.72 5.71
N LEU A 270 -9.13 19.19 6.22
CA LEU A 270 -9.47 19.13 7.63
C LEU A 270 -10.55 18.06 7.80
N LYS A 271 -10.17 16.90 8.34
CA LYS A 271 -11.11 15.81 8.66
C LYS A 271 -11.89 16.15 9.94
N LEU A 272 -13.21 16.02 9.88
CA LEU A 272 -14.14 16.36 10.96
C LEU A 272 -14.80 15.09 11.53
N PRO A 273 -15.34 15.13 12.78
CA PRO A 273 -16.08 14.02 13.37
C PRO A 273 -17.36 13.74 12.59
N LYS A 274 -17.41 12.62 11.87
CA LYS A 274 -18.61 12.21 11.14
C LYS A 274 -19.78 12.04 12.10
N HIS A 275 -20.87 12.78 11.89
CA HIS A 275 -22.06 12.77 12.75
C HIS A 275 -21.76 13.01 14.25
N GLY A 276 -20.64 13.66 14.57
CA GLY A 276 -20.20 13.90 15.95
C GLY A 276 -19.34 12.79 16.59
N GLU A 277 -18.96 11.74 15.86
CA GLU A 277 -18.11 10.64 16.37
C GLU A 277 -16.64 11.06 16.51
N ILE A 278 -16.32 11.85 17.54
CA ILE A 278 -14.98 12.40 17.79
C ILE A 278 -13.87 11.32 17.94
N THR A 279 -14.25 10.07 18.21
CA THR A 279 -13.31 8.95 18.33
C THR A 279 -12.72 8.52 16.99
N GLU A 280 -13.40 8.75 15.85
CA GLU A 280 -12.87 8.44 14.51
C GLU A 280 -11.58 9.24 14.23
N VAL A 281 -11.63 10.55 14.48
CA VAL A 281 -10.50 11.49 14.33
C VAL A 281 -9.31 11.07 15.19
N GLN A 282 -9.55 10.67 16.44
CA GLN A 282 -8.49 10.21 17.34
C GLN A 282 -7.88 8.89 16.90
N ARG A 283 -8.69 7.92 16.49
CA ARG A 283 -8.22 6.61 16.04
C ARG A 283 -7.38 6.71 14.77
N GLU A 284 -7.67 7.68 13.90
CA GLU A 284 -6.81 8.00 12.77
C GLU A 284 -5.50 8.68 13.19
N ALA A 285 -5.56 9.70 14.05
CA ALA A 285 -4.35 10.36 14.56
C ALA A 285 -3.38 9.37 15.23
N MET A 286 -3.91 8.46 16.06
CA MET A 286 -3.16 7.37 16.68
C MET A 286 -2.59 6.37 15.65
N ALA A 287 -3.34 6.05 14.59
CA ALA A 287 -2.88 5.16 13.53
C ALA A 287 -1.69 5.75 12.76
N LEU A 288 -1.78 7.02 12.36
CA LEU A 288 -0.69 7.73 11.69
C LEU A 288 0.52 7.89 12.61
N ASN A 289 0.32 8.12 13.90
CA ASN A 289 1.39 8.16 14.89
C ASN A 289 2.07 6.80 15.11
N ILE A 290 1.33 5.70 15.13
CA ILE A 290 1.91 4.35 15.21
C ILE A 290 2.57 3.95 13.88
N SER A 291 2.05 4.39 12.74
CA SER A 291 2.69 4.26 11.43
C SER A 291 4.09 4.88 11.44
N ARG A 292 4.26 6.09 12.01
CA ARG A 292 5.57 6.75 12.20
C ARG A 292 6.50 6.08 13.23
N LEU A 293 5.98 5.18 14.08
CA LEU A 293 6.79 4.37 15.01
C LEU A 293 7.26 3.06 14.38
N LEU A 294 6.47 2.48 13.47
CA LEU A 294 6.77 1.23 12.78
C LEU A 294 7.55 1.44 11.48
N ARG A 295 7.22 2.47 10.70
CA ARG A 295 7.78 2.70 9.36
C ARG A 295 8.78 3.85 9.35
N THR A 296 9.44 4.05 8.21
CA THR A 296 10.29 5.22 7.98
C THR A 296 9.43 6.50 7.94
N ASN A 297 9.97 7.60 8.50
CA ASN A 297 9.23 8.85 8.70
C ASN A 297 8.62 9.47 7.43
N ASN A 298 9.14 9.13 6.25
CA ASN A 298 8.68 9.67 4.96
C ASN A 298 7.55 8.84 4.32
N SER A 299 7.16 7.71 4.91
CA SER A 299 6.12 6.81 4.39
C SER A 299 4.72 7.05 4.97
N THR A 300 4.53 8.13 5.75
CA THR A 300 3.26 8.49 6.38
C THR A 300 2.97 9.97 6.15
N ALA A 301 1.70 10.31 5.88
CA ALA A 301 1.26 11.70 5.75
C ALA A 301 1.66 12.54 6.96
N GLN A 302 1.93 13.82 6.75
CA GLN A 302 1.99 14.77 7.87
C GLN A 302 0.57 15.00 8.40
N SER A 303 0.42 15.20 9.70
CA SER A 303 -0.87 15.55 10.28
C SER A 303 -0.71 16.35 11.56
N THR A 304 -1.72 17.15 11.91
CA THR A 304 -1.80 17.90 13.16
C THR A 304 -3.21 17.80 13.72
N THR A 305 -3.35 17.36 14.97
CA THR A 305 -4.64 17.42 15.67
C THR A 305 -4.94 18.86 16.06
N VAL A 306 -6.17 19.30 15.83
CA VAL A 306 -6.65 20.67 16.06
C VAL A 306 -8.09 20.63 16.58
N SER A 307 -8.63 21.78 16.99
CA SER A 307 -10.08 21.93 17.17
C SER A 307 -10.66 22.89 16.13
N PHE A 308 -11.80 22.52 15.56
CA PHE A 308 -12.56 23.33 14.61
C PHE A 308 -14.02 23.38 15.07
N ASN A 309 -14.61 24.57 15.14
CA ASN A 309 -15.95 24.78 15.71
C ASN A 309 -16.15 24.11 17.09
N ASN A 310 -15.13 24.18 17.94
CA ASN A 310 -15.06 23.58 19.28
C ASN A 310 -15.11 22.03 19.32
N HIS A 311 -14.85 21.33 18.21
CA HIS A 311 -14.75 19.87 18.18
C HIS A 311 -13.37 19.39 17.69
N PRO A 312 -12.91 18.20 18.14
CA PRO A 312 -11.68 17.56 17.63
C PRO A 312 -11.68 17.39 16.11
N ALA A 313 -10.60 17.78 15.44
CA ALA A 313 -10.41 17.62 14.00
C ALA A 313 -8.94 17.25 13.69
N LEU A 314 -8.70 16.73 12.49
CA LEU A 314 -7.37 16.33 12.02
C LEU A 314 -7.04 17.07 10.72
N PHE A 315 -6.05 17.96 10.78
CA PHE A 315 -5.50 18.62 9.61
C PHE A 315 -4.45 17.72 8.94
N ILE A 316 -4.58 17.51 7.64
CA ILE A 316 -3.68 16.70 6.80
C ILE A 316 -3.35 17.52 5.54
N PRO A 317 -2.14 18.09 5.41
CA PRO A 317 -1.66 18.60 4.13
C PRO A 317 -1.34 17.43 3.21
N PHE A 318 -1.63 17.57 1.91
CA PHE A 318 -1.30 16.54 0.94
C PHE A 318 0.21 16.52 0.68
N ALA A 319 0.74 15.31 0.52
CA ALA A 319 2.10 15.08 0.03
C ALA A 319 2.08 14.96 -1.50
N ASP A 320 3.25 14.97 -2.13
CA ASP A 320 3.39 14.56 -3.53
C ASP A 320 3.26 13.04 -3.63
N ILE A 321 2.05 12.59 -3.97
CA ILE A 321 1.65 11.18 -3.98
C ILE A 321 0.70 10.89 -5.13
N ARG A 322 0.72 9.64 -5.60
CA ARG A 322 -0.28 9.09 -6.54
C ARG A 322 -1.04 7.94 -5.90
N LEU A 323 -2.36 7.92 -6.04
CA LEU A 323 -3.21 6.92 -5.40
C LEU A 323 -2.87 5.51 -5.88
N LEU A 324 -2.95 4.52 -4.99
CA LEU A 324 -2.61 3.13 -5.29
C LEU A 324 -3.57 2.51 -6.34
N SER A 325 -4.75 3.09 -6.52
CA SER A 325 -5.67 2.85 -7.64
C SER A 325 -5.03 3.04 -9.02
N ASP A 326 -4.06 3.95 -9.15
CA ASP A 326 -3.37 4.21 -10.42
C ASP A 326 -2.47 3.04 -10.82
N PHE A 327 -1.95 2.30 -9.84
CA PHE A 327 -0.92 1.25 -10.00
C PHE A 327 -1.47 -0.17 -9.86
N THR A 328 -2.75 -0.32 -9.53
CA THR A 328 -3.36 -1.63 -9.24
C THR A 328 -4.48 -1.97 -10.22
N LEU A 329 -4.70 -3.27 -10.40
CA LEU A 329 -5.88 -3.82 -11.07
C LEU A 329 -6.43 -4.96 -10.22
N GLY A 330 -7.74 -5.14 -10.25
CA GLY A 330 -8.43 -6.24 -9.58
C GLY A 330 -9.83 -6.45 -10.15
N THR A 331 -10.46 -7.55 -9.75
CA THR A 331 -11.81 -7.91 -10.19
C THR A 331 -12.83 -7.00 -9.53
N THR A 332 -13.70 -6.35 -10.31
CA THR A 332 -14.79 -5.52 -9.80
C THR A 332 -16.02 -6.38 -9.48
N PHE A 333 -16.61 -6.18 -8.32
CA PHE A 333 -17.77 -6.91 -7.83
C PHE A 333 -18.88 -5.94 -7.37
N PRO A 334 -20.17 -6.27 -7.56
CA PRO A 334 -21.28 -5.49 -7.03
C PRO A 334 -21.41 -5.63 -5.50
N ALA A 335 -21.93 -4.60 -4.84
CA ALA A 335 -22.16 -4.57 -3.41
C ALA A 335 -23.59 -5.01 -3.05
N GLY A 336 -23.68 -5.94 -2.09
CA GLY A 336 -24.94 -6.61 -1.75
C GLY A 336 -25.36 -7.62 -2.83
N LEU A 337 -26.63 -8.02 -2.84
CA LEU A 337 -27.20 -8.94 -3.83
C LEU A 337 -27.43 -8.28 -5.22
N GLY A 338 -26.53 -7.41 -5.68
CA GLY A 338 -26.62 -6.69 -6.96
C GLY A 338 -27.54 -5.44 -6.99
N ILE A 339 -28.46 -5.30 -6.02
CA ILE A 339 -29.60 -4.36 -6.09
C ILE A 339 -29.21 -2.86 -6.07
N THR A 340 -28.00 -2.47 -5.64
CA THR A 340 -27.68 -1.07 -5.31
C THR A 340 -26.67 -0.35 -6.21
N GLY A 341 -26.17 -0.99 -7.28
CA GLY A 341 -25.26 -0.37 -8.27
C GLY A 341 -23.87 0.03 -7.77
N GLN A 342 -23.61 0.03 -6.46
CA GLN A 342 -22.28 0.26 -5.89
C GLN A 342 -21.38 -0.96 -6.16
N THR A 343 -20.10 -0.73 -6.44
CA THR A 343 -19.12 -1.80 -6.67
C THR A 343 -17.90 -1.67 -5.74
N TYR A 344 -16.97 -2.63 -5.83
CA TYR A 344 -15.63 -2.58 -5.24
C TYR A 344 -14.68 -3.52 -5.98
N THR A 345 -13.38 -3.28 -5.85
CA THR A 345 -12.28 -4.06 -6.45
C THR A 345 -11.75 -5.11 -5.47
N HIS A 346 -11.41 -6.30 -5.97
CA HIS A 346 -10.90 -7.45 -5.21
C HIS A 346 -9.72 -8.12 -5.88
N TYR A 347 -8.99 -8.93 -5.12
CA TYR A 347 -7.87 -9.73 -5.61
C TYR A 347 -6.85 -8.87 -6.37
N SER A 348 -6.60 -7.67 -5.84
CA SER A 348 -5.82 -6.64 -6.53
C SER A 348 -4.35 -7.00 -6.56
N THR A 349 -3.74 -6.86 -7.73
CA THR A 349 -2.29 -6.98 -7.96
C THR A 349 -1.76 -5.62 -8.42
N ILE A 350 -0.45 -5.40 -8.36
CA ILE A 350 0.18 -4.31 -9.12
C ILE A 350 -0.02 -4.60 -10.62
N LYS A 351 -0.18 -3.54 -11.42
CA LYS A 351 -0.19 -3.60 -12.88
C LYS A 351 1.15 -4.11 -13.38
N ALA A 352 1.14 -5.07 -14.30
CA ALA A 352 2.36 -5.41 -15.03
C ALA A 352 2.71 -4.27 -16.00
N VAL A 353 4.00 -4.09 -16.29
CA VAL A 353 4.50 -3.00 -17.15
C VAL A 353 4.48 -3.35 -18.65
N GLY A 354 4.10 -4.57 -19.02
CA GLY A 354 4.12 -5.07 -20.40
C GLY A 354 3.07 -6.15 -20.67
N GLU A 355 3.50 -7.32 -21.12
CA GLU A 355 2.67 -8.45 -21.62
C GLU A 355 1.78 -9.14 -20.56
N GLY A 356 1.94 -8.80 -19.28
CA GLY A 356 1.28 -9.45 -18.16
C GLY A 356 1.80 -10.87 -17.93
N ILE A 357 3.13 -11.05 -17.97
CA ILE A 357 3.83 -12.32 -17.79
C ILE A 357 4.78 -12.25 -16.58
N GLN A 358 5.31 -11.07 -16.29
CA GLN A 358 6.14 -10.75 -15.15
C GLN A 358 5.42 -9.77 -14.22
N GLY A 359 5.40 -10.06 -12.92
CA GLY A 359 4.96 -9.11 -11.90
C GLY A 359 5.91 -7.93 -11.81
N ASP A 360 5.38 -6.74 -11.54
CA ASP A 360 6.13 -5.48 -11.50
C ASP A 360 7.29 -5.50 -10.48
N HIS A 361 8.43 -4.94 -10.89
CA HIS A 361 9.66 -4.82 -10.09
C HIS A 361 10.08 -3.37 -9.79
N PHE A 362 9.25 -2.39 -10.14
CA PHE A 362 9.56 -0.96 -10.06
C PHE A 362 8.81 -0.25 -8.92
N VAL A 363 7.70 -0.83 -8.48
CA VAL A 363 7.05 -0.62 -7.19
C VAL A 363 7.75 -1.50 -6.14
N ASP A 364 7.93 -1.00 -4.91
CA ASP A 364 8.55 -1.78 -3.84
C ASP A 364 7.62 -2.87 -3.26
N ASP A 365 8.18 -3.77 -2.44
CA ASP A 365 7.41 -4.71 -1.64
C ASP A 365 6.65 -3.98 -0.51
N PHE A 366 5.40 -4.40 -0.22
CA PHE A 366 4.52 -3.75 0.75
C PHE A 366 4.36 -4.51 2.07
N GLY A 367 5.05 -5.65 2.24
CA GLY A 367 4.94 -6.46 3.45
C GLY A 367 5.36 -5.72 4.72
N ASP A 368 6.15 -4.65 4.60
CA ASP A 368 6.51 -3.72 5.68
C ASP A 368 5.27 -3.06 6.35
N ALA A 369 4.13 -3.01 5.66
CA ALA A 369 2.88 -2.45 6.16
C ALA A 369 2.05 -3.42 7.01
N LEU A 370 2.31 -4.73 6.92
CA LEU A 370 1.43 -5.73 7.50
C LEU A 370 1.23 -5.55 9.01
N GLY A 371 2.29 -5.27 9.77
CA GLY A 371 2.21 -5.03 11.21
C GLY A 371 1.26 -3.87 11.57
N LEU A 372 1.31 -2.76 10.82
CA LEU A 372 0.40 -1.64 11.02
C LEU A 372 -1.05 -2.05 10.71
N LEU A 373 -1.28 -2.71 9.57
CA LEU A 373 -2.62 -3.08 9.12
C LEU A 373 -3.29 -4.12 10.04
N TYR A 374 -2.52 -5.11 10.48
CA TYR A 374 -2.94 -6.09 11.48
C TYR A 374 -3.32 -5.39 12.80
N LEU A 375 -2.45 -4.51 13.30
CA LEU A 375 -2.68 -3.80 14.55
C LEU A 375 -3.91 -2.88 14.48
N SER A 376 -4.08 -2.17 13.35
CA SER A 376 -5.24 -1.34 13.06
C SER A 376 -6.53 -2.15 13.00
N SER A 377 -6.47 -3.36 12.45
CA SER A 377 -7.62 -4.22 12.22
C SER A 377 -8.77 -3.53 11.44
N ASP A 378 -8.41 -2.66 10.50
CA ASP A 378 -9.33 -1.78 9.76
C ASP A 378 -9.75 -2.41 8.42
N THR A 379 -11.05 -2.68 8.26
CA THR A 379 -11.64 -3.34 7.09
C THR A 379 -11.78 -2.44 5.86
N ASP A 380 -11.37 -1.18 5.95
CA ASP A 380 -11.28 -0.28 4.79
C ASP A 380 -9.86 0.27 4.58
N ALA A 381 -8.84 -0.35 5.17
CA ALA A 381 -7.48 0.18 5.16
C ALA A 381 -6.93 0.43 3.74
N ILE A 382 -7.23 -0.42 2.75
CA ILE A 382 -6.82 -0.19 1.35
C ILE A 382 -7.87 0.61 0.56
N GLY A 383 -9.12 0.62 1.01
CA GLY A 383 -10.24 1.25 0.31
C GLY A 383 -10.87 0.33 -0.75
N GLY A 384 -12.15 0.57 -1.03
CA GLY A 384 -12.93 -0.22 -1.99
C GLY A 384 -12.40 -0.26 -3.43
N TYR A 385 -11.53 0.67 -3.83
CA TYR A 385 -10.89 0.78 -5.14
C TYR A 385 -9.37 1.00 -5.01
N CYS A 386 -8.75 0.53 -3.92
CA CYS A 386 -7.34 0.78 -3.60
C CYS A 386 -6.98 2.28 -3.42
N GLN A 387 -7.93 3.11 -3.01
CA GLN A 387 -7.79 4.57 -2.96
C GLN A 387 -7.42 5.15 -1.57
N ASN A 388 -7.38 4.35 -0.49
CA ASN A 388 -7.05 4.84 0.86
C ASN A 388 -5.54 4.76 1.17
N LYS A 389 -4.73 4.39 0.17
CA LYS A 389 -3.26 4.33 0.19
C LYS A 389 -2.72 4.87 -1.14
N ALA A 390 -1.46 5.26 -1.15
CA ALA A 390 -0.80 5.87 -2.29
C ALA A 390 0.66 5.42 -2.40
N LEU A 391 1.32 5.78 -3.48
CA LEU A 391 2.78 5.69 -3.64
C LEU A 391 3.40 7.09 -3.59
N THR A 392 4.54 7.18 -2.91
CA THR A 392 5.52 8.28 -3.07
C THR A 392 6.54 7.88 -4.13
N ASN A 393 7.00 8.86 -4.93
CA ASN A 393 7.93 8.64 -6.04
C ASN A 393 7.50 7.48 -6.99
N ASN A 394 6.18 7.29 -7.17
CA ASN A 394 5.58 6.19 -7.93
C ASN A 394 6.02 4.76 -7.50
N ARG A 395 6.59 4.60 -6.30
CA ARG A 395 7.30 3.38 -5.90
C ARG A 395 7.02 2.91 -4.47
N HIS A 396 7.09 3.79 -3.47
CA HIS A 396 7.06 3.40 -2.05
C HIS A 396 5.68 3.62 -1.43
N LEU A 397 5.13 2.61 -0.75
CA LEU A 397 3.81 2.69 -0.11
C LEU A 397 3.75 3.79 0.95
N PHE A 398 2.73 4.64 0.82
CA PHE A 398 2.46 5.80 1.64
C PHE A 398 1.12 5.68 2.38
N ILE A 399 1.17 5.87 3.70
CA ILE A 399 0.03 5.78 4.62
C ILE A 399 -0.52 7.19 4.87
N PHE A 400 -1.68 7.53 4.29
CA PHE A 400 -2.33 8.83 4.51
C PHE A 400 -3.74 8.75 5.10
N ASP A 401 -4.41 7.61 4.98
CA ASP A 401 -5.71 7.32 5.59
C ASP A 401 -5.62 5.95 6.27
N GLN A 402 -5.82 5.87 7.59
CA GLN A 402 -5.74 4.63 8.36
C GLN A 402 -6.42 4.81 9.72
N VAL A 403 -7.27 3.88 10.14
CA VAL A 403 -7.90 3.92 11.48
C VAL A 403 -7.40 2.75 12.34
N ILE A 404 -7.40 2.88 13.67
CA ILE A 404 -7.28 1.72 14.60
C ILE A 404 -8.67 1.39 15.16
N MET A 405 -9.11 0.16 14.97
CA MET A 405 -10.43 -0.31 15.40
C MET A 405 -10.44 -0.75 16.86
N ALA A 406 -11.48 -0.37 17.60
CA ALA A 406 -11.70 -0.80 18.99
C ALA A 406 -12.11 -2.27 19.14
N THR A 407 -12.47 -2.95 18.05
CA THR A 407 -12.85 -4.37 18.04
C THR A 407 -12.09 -5.12 16.94
N ASP A 408 -11.77 -6.38 17.19
CA ASP A 408 -10.99 -7.21 16.27
C ASP A 408 -11.86 -7.63 15.10
N LYS A 409 -11.46 -7.24 13.89
CA LYS A 409 -12.08 -7.58 12.61
C LYS A 409 -11.26 -8.60 11.84
N PHE A 410 -9.94 -8.66 12.10
CA PHE A 410 -9.02 -9.61 11.50
C PHE A 410 -8.29 -10.47 12.51
N LEU A 411 -8.12 -11.73 12.15
CA LEU A 411 -7.04 -12.60 12.62
C LEU A 411 -5.84 -12.49 11.67
N LEU A 412 -4.67 -12.84 12.16
CA LEU A 412 -3.50 -13.16 11.34
C LEU A 412 -3.48 -14.68 11.13
N ASP A 413 -3.15 -15.15 9.92
CA ASP A 413 -2.95 -16.58 9.64
C ASP A 413 -1.46 -16.95 9.51
N ALA A 414 -1.17 -18.26 9.37
CA ALA A 414 0.20 -18.77 9.28
C ALA A 414 0.99 -18.35 8.02
N ARG A 415 0.34 -17.75 7.00
CA ARG A 415 0.99 -17.11 5.84
C ARG A 415 1.28 -15.62 6.06
N LEU A 416 1.00 -15.13 7.28
CA LEU A 416 0.98 -13.72 7.61
C LEU A 416 0.00 -12.94 6.71
N SER A 417 -1.20 -13.50 6.52
CA SER A 417 -2.31 -12.88 5.80
C SER A 417 -3.45 -12.50 6.74
N LEU A 418 -4.30 -11.54 6.33
CA LEU A 418 -5.36 -10.99 7.19
C LEU A 418 -6.70 -11.69 6.93
N GLN A 419 -7.21 -12.40 7.93
CA GLN A 419 -8.45 -13.16 7.84
C GLN A 419 -9.61 -12.47 8.58
N PRO A 420 -10.74 -12.18 7.90
CA PRO A 420 -11.97 -11.73 8.57
C PRO A 420 -12.39 -12.67 9.70
N ASP A 421 -12.52 -12.13 10.91
CA ASP A 421 -12.82 -12.92 12.11
C ASP A 421 -14.34 -13.04 12.37
N GLN A 422 -15.04 -11.91 12.36
CA GLN A 422 -16.44 -11.82 12.76
C GLN A 422 -17.39 -12.34 11.67
N LEU A 423 -18.42 -13.10 12.06
CA LEU A 423 -19.45 -13.65 11.14
C LEU A 423 -20.07 -12.58 10.25
N ILE A 424 -20.53 -11.46 10.82
CA ILE A 424 -21.10 -10.35 10.06
C ILE A 424 -20.06 -9.80 9.06
N VAL A 425 -18.81 -9.62 9.47
CA VAL A 425 -17.75 -9.12 8.59
C VAL A 425 -17.54 -10.08 7.41
N LYS A 426 -17.48 -11.41 7.66
CA LYS A 426 -17.43 -12.48 6.63
C LYS A 426 -18.60 -12.48 5.63
N HIS A 427 -19.68 -11.74 5.89
CA HIS A 427 -20.83 -11.56 4.99
C HIS A 427 -21.08 -10.10 4.57
N THR A 428 -20.17 -9.19 4.92
CA THR A 428 -20.21 -7.79 4.44
C THR A 428 -19.29 -7.58 3.26
N ARG A 429 -19.63 -6.58 2.42
CA ARG A 429 -18.74 -6.01 1.39
C ARG A 429 -17.33 -5.65 1.87
N HIS A 430 -17.17 -5.38 3.16
CA HIS A 430 -15.89 -5.01 3.76
C HIS A 430 -15.05 -6.23 4.12
N GLY A 431 -15.66 -7.35 4.52
CA GLY A 431 -14.94 -8.56 4.92
C GLY A 431 -14.80 -9.62 3.84
N GLN A 432 -15.77 -9.76 2.92
CA GLN A 432 -15.75 -10.77 1.85
C GLN A 432 -14.65 -10.54 0.79
N GLY A 433 -13.83 -9.49 0.93
CA GLY A 433 -13.46 -8.75 -0.25
C GLY A 433 -12.29 -7.79 -0.21
N ARG A 434 -12.43 -6.65 0.46
CA ARG A 434 -11.44 -5.54 0.48
C ARG A 434 -10.06 -5.92 1.04
N ASN A 435 -9.88 -7.18 1.47
CA ASN A 435 -8.79 -7.65 2.32
C ASN A 435 -7.82 -8.62 1.63
N ARG A 436 -8.19 -9.23 0.49
CA ARG A 436 -7.18 -9.84 -0.40
C ARG A 436 -6.53 -8.73 -1.22
N THR A 437 -5.64 -8.03 -0.52
CA THR A 437 -5.01 -6.79 -0.94
C THR A 437 -3.67 -7.06 -1.61
N VAL A 438 -3.16 -6.04 -2.30
CA VAL A 438 -1.78 -6.00 -2.79
C VAL A 438 -0.72 -6.13 -1.68
N ILE A 439 -1.09 -6.00 -0.40
CA ILE A 439 -0.23 -6.27 0.76
C ILE A 439 -0.13 -7.78 1.07
N GLU A 440 -1.12 -8.59 0.64
CA GLU A 440 -1.00 -10.05 0.73
C GLU A 440 -0.11 -10.63 -0.38
N ASP A 441 0.03 -9.90 -1.50
CA ASP A 441 0.98 -10.11 -2.61
C ASP A 441 2.38 -9.56 -2.28
N SER A 442 2.80 -9.74 -1.04
CA SER A 442 4.10 -9.32 -0.50
C SER A 442 4.91 -10.52 -0.03
N SER A 443 6.24 -10.41 0.00
CA SER A 443 7.10 -11.53 0.38
C SER A 443 6.85 -11.97 1.83
N MET A 444 7.03 -13.25 2.11
CA MET A 444 6.95 -13.78 3.46
C MET A 444 8.01 -13.17 4.37
N LEU A 445 9.19 -12.85 3.82
CA LEU A 445 10.27 -12.20 4.56
C LEU A 445 9.87 -10.82 5.09
N THR A 446 9.43 -9.90 4.23
CA THR A 446 9.08 -8.53 4.66
C THR A 446 7.85 -8.51 5.57
N LYS A 447 6.86 -9.39 5.31
CA LYS A 447 5.71 -9.59 6.21
C LYS A 447 6.12 -10.10 7.58
N PHE A 448 7.06 -11.07 7.65
CA PHE A 448 7.57 -11.61 8.90
C PHE A 448 8.35 -10.56 9.69
N ASP A 449 9.23 -9.82 9.04
CA ASP A 449 9.98 -8.73 9.65
C ASP A 449 9.05 -7.63 10.19
N SER A 450 8.00 -7.24 9.44
CA SER A 450 6.98 -6.27 9.90
C SER A 450 6.25 -6.74 11.17
N ILE A 451 5.88 -8.03 11.25
CA ILE A 451 5.22 -8.62 12.41
C ILE A 451 6.17 -8.75 13.62
N MET A 452 7.43 -9.12 13.39
CA MET A 452 8.45 -9.19 14.44
C MET A 452 8.87 -7.80 14.95
N GLN A 453 8.89 -6.79 14.07
CA GLN A 453 9.07 -5.40 14.43
C GLN A 453 7.91 -4.88 15.29
N LEU A 454 6.66 -5.20 14.93
CA LEU A 454 5.48 -4.88 15.74
C LEU A 454 5.58 -5.45 17.15
N LYS A 455 5.95 -6.74 17.30
CA LYS A 455 6.21 -7.36 18.61
C LYS A 455 7.30 -6.62 19.40
N THR A 456 8.39 -6.25 18.74
CA THR A 456 9.51 -5.51 19.36
C THR A 456 9.10 -4.11 19.80
N MET A 457 8.21 -3.44 19.05
CA MET A 457 7.70 -2.10 19.36
C MET A 457 6.54 -2.09 20.37
N ASN A 458 6.06 -3.24 20.85
CA ASN A 458 4.89 -3.37 21.74
C ASN A 458 4.92 -2.39 22.92
N ASN A 459 5.97 -2.41 23.74
CA ASN A 459 6.09 -1.55 24.92
C ASN A 459 6.02 -0.05 24.59
N LYS A 460 6.61 0.35 23.46
CA LYS A 460 6.62 1.72 22.96
C LYS A 460 5.25 2.17 22.45
N ILE A 461 4.54 1.29 21.74
CA ILE A 461 3.16 1.53 21.26
C ILE A 461 2.20 1.63 22.45
N LEU A 462 2.30 0.72 23.43
CA LEU A 462 1.48 0.80 24.64
C LEU A 462 1.82 2.04 25.49
N LEU A 463 3.08 2.47 25.54
CA LEU A 463 3.49 3.73 26.16
C LEU A 463 2.93 4.95 25.42
N TYR A 464 2.87 4.92 24.08
CA TYR A 464 2.22 5.96 23.30
C TYR A 464 0.72 6.07 23.63
N LEU A 465 -0.02 4.95 23.61
CA LEU A 465 -1.45 4.96 23.91
C LEU A 465 -1.75 5.37 25.37
N ASN A 466 -0.89 5.01 26.33
CA ASN A 466 -0.92 5.56 27.68
C ASN A 466 -0.68 7.08 27.71
N HIS A 467 0.20 7.61 26.84
CA HIS A 467 0.48 9.03 26.77
C HIS A 467 -0.73 9.81 26.25
N VAL A 468 -1.43 9.31 25.21
CA VAL A 468 -2.69 9.89 24.71
C VAL A 468 -3.72 10.00 25.83
N TYR A 469 -4.00 8.89 26.52
CA TYR A 469 -4.89 8.86 27.69
C TYR A 469 -4.50 9.92 28.75
N TRP A 470 -3.22 9.99 29.10
CA TRP A 470 -2.73 10.91 30.13
C TRP A 470 -2.87 12.39 29.71
N VAL A 471 -2.61 12.73 28.44
CA VAL A 471 -2.78 14.11 27.92
C VAL A 471 -4.22 14.58 28.09
N HIS A 472 -5.21 13.74 27.75
CA HIS A 472 -6.63 14.08 27.93
C HIS A 472 -7.00 14.20 29.41
N HIS A 473 -6.58 13.24 30.25
CA HIS A 473 -6.85 13.25 31.68
C HIS A 473 -6.29 14.52 32.37
N GLU A 474 -5.04 14.88 32.10
CA GLU A 474 -4.40 16.10 32.61
C GLU A 474 -5.16 17.37 32.25
N ARG A 475 -5.70 17.44 31.02
CA ARG A 475 -6.50 18.59 30.56
C ARG A 475 -7.84 18.64 31.29
N VAL A 476 -8.54 17.51 31.44
CA VAL A 476 -9.78 17.42 32.23
C VAL A 476 -9.57 17.88 33.68
N VAL A 477 -8.49 17.46 34.34
CA VAL A 477 -8.17 17.92 35.71
C VAL A 477 -8.03 19.45 35.75
N LYS A 478 -7.26 20.04 34.84
CA LYS A 478 -7.05 21.50 34.76
C LYS A 478 -8.35 22.27 34.52
N LEU A 479 -9.22 21.77 33.64
CA LEU A 479 -10.52 22.39 33.36
C LEU A 479 -11.51 22.27 34.54
N LYS A 480 -11.50 21.15 35.26
CA LYS A 480 -12.29 20.99 36.48
C LYS A 480 -11.81 21.93 37.59
N THR A 481 -10.49 22.12 37.74
CA THR A 481 -9.93 23.13 38.63
C THR A 481 -10.33 24.56 38.22
N LEU A 482 -10.29 24.87 36.92
CA LEU A 482 -10.72 26.17 36.38
C LEU A 482 -12.20 26.48 36.74
N LEU A 483 -13.10 25.52 36.52
CA LEU A 483 -14.53 25.64 36.89
C LEU A 483 -14.77 25.83 38.39
N GLN A 484 -13.87 25.36 39.24
CA GLN A 484 -13.97 25.48 40.71
C GLN A 484 -13.38 26.78 41.24
N GLN A 485 -12.36 27.34 40.57
CA GLN A 485 -11.54 28.43 41.10
C GLN A 485 -11.77 29.79 40.43
N GLN A 486 -12.36 29.84 39.23
CA GLN A 486 -12.57 31.10 38.50
C GLN A 486 -14.04 31.36 38.17
N PRO A 487 -14.54 32.59 38.35
CA PRO A 487 -15.88 32.98 37.90
C PRO A 487 -15.88 33.14 36.38
N LEU A 488 -16.33 32.09 35.67
CA LEU A 488 -16.57 32.13 34.23
C LEU A 488 -17.98 32.64 33.93
N ASP A 489 -18.17 33.28 32.77
CA ASP A 489 -19.51 33.58 32.27
C ASP A 489 -20.26 32.31 31.81
N LYS A 490 -21.55 32.44 31.50
CA LYS A 490 -22.43 31.31 31.14
C LYS A 490 -21.97 30.56 29.89
N GLU A 491 -21.44 31.26 28.89
CA GLU A 491 -21.03 30.65 27.62
C GLU A 491 -19.62 30.06 27.73
N GLN A 492 -18.69 30.75 28.40
CA GLN A 492 -17.38 30.20 28.78
C GLN A 492 -17.53 28.91 29.59
N LYS A 493 -18.40 28.90 30.60
CA LYS A 493 -18.69 27.71 31.41
C LYS A 493 -19.20 26.55 30.55
N LYS A 494 -20.17 26.82 29.67
CA LYS A 494 -20.73 25.82 28.74
C LYS A 494 -19.68 25.28 27.76
N GLN A 495 -18.76 26.12 27.27
CA GLN A 495 -17.65 25.69 26.42
C GLN A 495 -16.66 24.77 27.19
N VAL A 496 -16.30 25.13 28.42
CA VAL A 496 -15.42 24.31 29.27
C VAL A 496 -16.08 22.98 29.65
N GLU A 497 -17.39 22.97 29.95
CA GLU A 497 -18.16 21.75 30.21
C GLU A 497 -18.23 20.83 28.97
N LEU A 498 -18.36 21.40 27.77
CA LEU A 498 -18.29 20.64 26.52
C LEU A 498 -16.89 20.07 26.26
N GLU A 499 -15.83 20.86 26.46
CA GLU A 499 -14.44 20.42 26.31
C GLU A 499 -14.11 19.25 27.26
N ILE A 500 -14.56 19.33 28.53
CA ILE A 500 -14.42 18.23 29.50
C ILE A 500 -15.10 16.96 28.99
N LYS A 501 -16.35 17.06 28.50
CA LYS A 501 -17.12 15.91 28.02
C LYS A 501 -16.42 15.22 26.84
N ASP A 502 -15.96 15.99 25.86
CA ASP A 502 -15.26 15.45 24.69
C ASP A 502 -13.94 14.77 25.11
N LEU A 503 -13.15 15.40 25.99
CA LEU A 503 -11.91 14.83 26.52
C LEU A 503 -12.11 13.54 27.34
N GLU A 504 -13.20 13.41 28.10
CA GLU A 504 -13.51 12.19 28.85
C GLU A 504 -13.87 11.02 27.92
N ILE A 505 -14.57 11.31 26.80
CA ILE A 505 -14.83 10.32 25.74
C ILE A 505 -13.52 9.88 25.07
N LEU A 506 -12.67 10.84 24.69
CA LEU A 506 -11.37 10.59 24.05
C LEU A 506 -10.42 9.78 24.94
N ALA A 507 -10.33 10.12 26.23
CA ALA A 507 -9.54 9.34 27.21
C ALA A 507 -10.06 7.90 27.33
N LYS A 508 -11.38 7.71 27.44
CA LYS A 508 -11.98 6.36 27.49
C LYS A 508 -11.66 5.55 26.24
N ASP A 509 -11.75 6.15 25.06
CA ASP A 509 -11.42 5.50 23.79
C ASP A 509 -9.94 5.09 23.72
N ALA A 510 -9.00 5.96 24.11
CA ALA A 510 -7.57 5.62 24.14
C ALA A 510 -7.28 4.38 25.02
N SER A 511 -7.98 4.24 26.15
CA SER A 511 -7.88 3.04 27.02
C SER A 511 -8.47 1.78 26.39
N ILE A 512 -9.57 1.89 25.65
CA ILE A 512 -10.17 0.78 24.89
C ILE A 512 -9.22 0.33 23.78
N ILE A 513 -8.69 1.27 23.00
CA ILE A 513 -7.75 1.03 21.91
C ILE A 513 -6.46 0.38 22.43
N LYS A 514 -5.88 0.86 23.54
CA LYS A 514 -4.75 0.23 24.21
C LYS A 514 -5.02 -1.24 24.56
N THR A 515 -6.21 -1.56 25.05
CA THR A 515 -6.59 -2.93 25.43
C THR A 515 -6.68 -3.83 24.20
N ALA A 516 -7.31 -3.35 23.11
CA ALA A 516 -7.40 -4.08 21.84
C ALA A 516 -6.02 -4.29 21.18
N VAL A 517 -5.18 -3.25 21.14
CA VAL A 517 -3.80 -3.28 20.65
C VAL A 517 -2.95 -4.28 21.43
N SER A 518 -3.01 -4.25 22.77
CA SER A 518 -2.27 -5.20 23.61
C SER A 518 -2.71 -6.64 23.34
N LYS A 519 -4.02 -6.88 23.16
CA LYS A 519 -4.56 -8.20 22.83
C LYS A 519 -4.01 -8.69 21.48
N ARG A 520 -4.13 -7.89 20.41
CA ARG A 520 -3.64 -8.23 19.06
C ARG A 520 -2.17 -8.63 19.07
N ILE A 521 -1.30 -7.87 19.74
CA ILE A 521 0.13 -8.20 19.79
C ILE A 521 0.39 -9.54 20.48
N MET A 522 -0.36 -9.90 21.53
CA MET A 522 -0.24 -11.21 22.19
C MET A 522 -0.76 -12.37 21.32
N GLU A 523 -1.74 -12.14 20.44
CA GLU A 523 -2.28 -13.17 19.56
C GLU A 523 -1.28 -13.61 18.46
N ILE A 524 -0.27 -12.78 18.15
CA ILE A 524 0.79 -13.13 17.18
C ILE A 524 1.54 -14.41 17.60
N ASP A 525 1.75 -14.63 18.90
CA ASP A 525 2.45 -15.83 19.39
C ASP A 525 1.67 -17.14 19.17
N LYS A 526 0.40 -17.08 18.73
CA LYS A 526 -0.40 -18.27 18.39
C LYS A 526 -0.18 -18.77 16.97
N ILE A 527 0.29 -17.92 16.05
CA ILE A 527 0.57 -18.29 14.66
C ILE A 527 2.04 -18.63 14.42
N LEU A 528 2.93 -18.20 15.32
CA LEU A 528 4.36 -18.48 15.25
C LEU A 528 4.66 -19.89 15.80
N PRO A 529 5.66 -20.59 15.25
CA PRO A 529 6.05 -21.90 15.77
C PRO A 529 6.51 -21.84 17.22
N LYS A 530 6.11 -22.81 18.04
CA LYS A 530 6.61 -22.91 19.43
C LYS A 530 8.08 -23.33 19.41
N LEU A 531 8.95 -22.49 19.94
CA LEU A 531 10.39 -22.72 20.00
C LEU A 531 10.73 -23.54 21.26
N ALA A 532 11.31 -24.73 21.08
CA ALA A 532 11.78 -25.61 22.15
C ALA A 532 13.30 -25.51 22.38
N SER A 533 13.95 -24.54 21.73
CA SER A 533 15.35 -24.13 21.87
C SER A 533 15.47 -22.66 21.43
N GLU A 534 16.58 -22.00 21.76
CA GLU A 534 16.91 -20.71 21.14
C GLU A 534 17.15 -20.92 19.63
N LEU A 535 16.52 -20.07 18.81
CA LEU A 535 16.52 -20.12 17.35
C LEU A 535 16.54 -18.69 16.81
N GLN A 536 17.18 -18.46 15.67
CA GLN A 536 17.25 -17.13 15.08
C GLN A 536 15.96 -16.82 14.32
N SER A 537 15.60 -15.53 14.24
CA SER A 537 14.38 -15.06 13.54
C SER A 537 14.32 -15.57 12.09
N HIS A 538 15.48 -15.60 11.40
CA HIS A 538 15.63 -16.16 10.06
C HIS A 538 15.29 -17.66 9.99
N ASP A 539 15.72 -18.48 10.97
CA ASP A 539 15.43 -19.92 11.00
C ASP A 539 13.91 -20.16 11.06
N VAL A 540 13.21 -19.35 11.86
CA VAL A 540 11.75 -19.40 12.01
C VAL A 540 11.04 -18.99 10.71
N CYS A 541 11.46 -17.87 10.10
CA CYS A 541 10.92 -17.44 8.80
C CYS A 541 11.08 -18.52 7.73
N GLN A 542 12.25 -19.16 7.65
CA GLN A 542 12.51 -20.21 6.66
C GLN A 542 11.67 -21.46 6.88
N ALA A 543 11.40 -21.85 8.13
CA ALA A 543 10.48 -22.94 8.43
C ALA A 543 9.03 -22.60 8.02
N MET A 544 8.61 -21.34 8.15
CA MET A 544 7.30 -20.89 7.66
C MET A 544 7.24 -20.83 6.12
N ILE A 545 8.32 -20.45 5.43
CA ILE A 545 8.43 -20.53 3.97
C ILE A 545 8.35 -21.98 3.49
N LEU A 546 9.01 -22.93 4.18
CA LEU A 546 8.87 -24.36 3.90
C LEU A 546 7.41 -24.83 4.03
N ALA A 547 6.70 -24.45 5.10
CA ALA A 547 5.28 -24.78 5.26
C ALA A 547 4.40 -24.18 4.15
N LYS A 548 4.73 -22.96 3.68
CA LYS A 548 4.10 -22.33 2.52
C LYS A 548 4.34 -23.15 1.25
N LEU A 549 5.58 -23.47 0.92
CA LEU A 549 5.96 -24.19 -0.32
C LEU A 549 5.44 -25.64 -0.38
N LEU A 550 5.20 -26.27 0.77
CA LEU A 550 4.54 -27.58 0.83
C LEU A 550 3.08 -27.53 0.34
N GLN A 551 2.52 -26.34 0.11
CA GLN A 551 1.34 -26.12 -0.73
C GLN A 551 1.80 -25.42 -2.02
N PRO A 552 1.41 -25.94 -3.20
CA PRO A 552 2.00 -25.49 -4.45
C PRO A 552 1.55 -24.05 -4.74
N PRO A 553 2.46 -23.06 -4.81
CA PRO A 553 2.03 -21.68 -4.98
C PRO A 553 1.54 -21.39 -6.40
N ARG A 554 0.58 -20.46 -6.52
CA ARG A 554 0.16 -19.81 -7.75
C ARG A 554 1.01 -18.55 -7.96
N ILE A 555 1.48 -18.29 -9.18
CA ILE A 555 2.20 -17.04 -9.53
C ILE A 555 1.36 -16.12 -10.44
N PHE A 556 0.14 -16.55 -10.76
CA PHE A 556 -0.86 -15.78 -11.49
C PHE A 556 -2.23 -15.91 -10.81
N THR A 557 -3.06 -14.89 -10.94
CA THR A 557 -4.47 -14.92 -10.59
C THR A 557 -5.26 -15.81 -11.57
N ALA A 558 -6.50 -16.18 -11.22
CA ALA A 558 -7.38 -16.94 -12.12
C ALA A 558 -7.76 -16.15 -13.39
N ASP A 559 -7.77 -14.82 -13.35
CA ASP A 559 -7.94 -13.95 -14.53
C ASP A 559 -6.63 -13.67 -15.29
N GLY A 560 -5.49 -14.24 -14.86
CA GLY A 560 -4.23 -14.25 -15.60
C GLY A 560 -3.30 -13.05 -15.34
N ARG A 561 -3.54 -12.26 -14.30
CA ARG A 561 -2.62 -11.20 -13.84
C ARG A 561 -1.48 -11.82 -13.02
N PRO A 562 -0.22 -11.38 -13.20
CA PRO A 562 0.88 -11.90 -12.40
C PRO A 562 0.78 -11.43 -10.95
N TYR A 563 1.17 -12.29 -10.01
CA TYR A 563 1.51 -11.89 -8.64
C TYR A 563 2.94 -11.35 -8.60
N LYS A 564 3.21 -10.42 -7.68
CA LYS A 564 4.57 -9.95 -7.39
C LYS A 564 5.39 -11.05 -6.70
N TYR A 565 4.76 -11.80 -5.78
CA TYR A 565 5.38 -12.94 -5.10
C TYR A 565 4.49 -14.19 -5.14
N PRO A 566 5.06 -15.41 -5.13
CA PRO A 566 4.29 -16.65 -5.19
C PRO A 566 3.22 -16.71 -4.09
N TRP A 567 1.95 -16.92 -4.47
CA TRP A 567 0.79 -16.87 -3.58
C TRP A 567 0.25 -18.28 -3.30
N THR A 568 -0.20 -18.59 -2.08
CA THR A 568 -0.85 -19.88 -1.77
C THR A 568 -2.25 -19.64 -1.21
N ASP A 569 -3.15 -20.62 -1.35
CA ASP A 569 -4.41 -20.66 -0.60
C ASP A 569 -4.17 -20.75 0.92
N ARG A 570 -5.25 -20.67 1.72
CA ARG A 570 -5.13 -20.71 3.19
C ARG A 570 -4.69 -22.11 3.67
N PRO A 571 -3.64 -22.19 4.51
CA PRO A 571 -3.03 -23.46 4.84
C PRO A 571 -3.77 -24.19 5.96
N ALA A 572 -3.95 -25.49 5.78
CA ALA A 572 -4.12 -26.41 6.91
C ALA A 572 -2.75 -26.73 7.58
N LEU A 573 -1.68 -26.74 6.77
CA LEU A 573 -0.33 -27.10 7.19
C LEU A 573 0.47 -25.88 7.71
N GLN A 574 0.85 -25.91 8.98
CA GLN A 574 1.70 -24.91 9.64
C GLN A 574 2.77 -25.60 10.50
N VAL A 575 3.91 -24.92 10.76
CA VAL A 575 4.93 -25.45 11.69
C VAL A 575 4.48 -25.18 13.12
N ALA A 576 4.13 -26.24 13.85
CA ALA A 576 3.64 -26.15 15.22
C ALA A 576 4.76 -26.06 16.27
N VAL A 577 5.89 -26.75 16.05
CA VAL A 577 7.05 -26.77 16.96
C VAL A 577 8.35 -26.76 16.17
N MET A 578 9.34 -26.02 16.67
CA MET A 578 10.72 -26.02 16.18
C MET A 578 11.70 -26.32 17.32
N LYS A 579 12.74 -27.10 17.03
CA LYS A 579 13.86 -27.35 17.95
C LYS A 579 15.16 -27.50 17.17
N GLU A 580 16.24 -26.86 17.61
CA GLU A 580 17.60 -27.16 17.14
C GLU A 580 18.29 -28.17 18.06
N GLN A 581 19.08 -29.07 17.46
CA GLN A 581 20.03 -29.93 18.16
C GLN A 581 21.19 -30.24 17.21
N GLU A 582 22.42 -29.89 17.61
CA GLU A 582 23.66 -30.20 16.85
C GLU A 582 23.63 -29.76 15.37
N GLY A 583 23.08 -28.56 15.09
CA GLY A 583 22.95 -28.02 13.73
C GLY A 583 21.86 -28.69 12.87
N ILE A 584 21.05 -29.58 13.46
CA ILE A 584 19.84 -30.15 12.84
C ILE A 584 18.61 -29.46 13.43
N ILE A 585 17.75 -28.97 12.56
CA ILE A 585 16.44 -28.42 12.90
C ILE A 585 15.41 -29.54 12.80
N TYR A 586 14.69 -29.76 13.89
CA TYR A 586 13.48 -30.57 13.97
C TYR A 586 12.26 -29.66 13.83
N LEU A 587 11.39 -30.01 12.87
CA LEU A 587 10.12 -29.34 12.61
C LEU A 587 8.99 -30.34 12.82
N ARG A 588 7.98 -29.96 13.61
CA ARG A 588 6.70 -30.68 13.67
C ARG A 588 5.61 -29.82 13.07
N PHE A 589 4.92 -30.35 12.08
CA PHE A 589 3.80 -29.68 11.41
C PHE A 589 2.46 -29.97 12.13
N SER A 590 1.43 -29.18 11.83
CA SER A 590 0.05 -29.41 12.31
C SER A 590 -0.64 -30.57 11.61
N GLU A 591 -0.29 -30.82 10.35
CA GLU A 591 -0.94 -31.74 9.44
C GLU A 591 0.11 -32.58 8.73
N LYS A 592 -0.33 -33.61 7.99
CA LYS A 592 0.55 -34.48 7.21
C LYS A 592 1.34 -33.69 6.15
N ILE A 593 2.64 -33.96 6.08
CA ILE A 593 3.57 -33.40 5.09
C ILE A 593 3.28 -34.01 3.70
N PRO A 594 3.04 -33.20 2.64
CA PRO A 594 2.93 -33.70 1.27
C PRO A 594 4.30 -34.15 0.73
N GLU A 595 4.53 -35.45 0.68
CA GLU A 595 5.85 -36.03 0.31
C GLU A 595 6.28 -35.67 -1.12
N SER A 596 5.36 -35.59 -2.08
CA SER A 596 5.63 -35.16 -3.46
C SER A 596 6.20 -33.74 -3.51
N HIS A 597 5.58 -32.81 -2.78
CA HIS A 597 6.02 -31.41 -2.74
C HIS A 597 7.35 -31.29 -1.98
N LEU A 598 7.52 -32.05 -0.89
CA LEU A 598 8.79 -32.11 -0.17
C LEU A 598 9.94 -32.61 -1.07
N GLN A 599 9.68 -33.61 -1.92
CA GLN A 599 10.67 -34.11 -2.89
C GLN A 599 11.01 -33.05 -3.95
N ALA A 600 10.02 -32.33 -4.50
CA ALA A 600 10.23 -31.23 -5.44
C ALA A 600 11.08 -30.10 -4.81
N ILE A 601 10.77 -29.69 -3.58
CA ILE A 601 11.53 -28.70 -2.81
C ILE A 601 12.98 -29.18 -2.58
N CYS A 602 13.19 -30.44 -2.19
CA CYS A 602 14.53 -30.99 -1.97
C CYS A 602 15.35 -31.08 -3.27
N HIS A 603 14.70 -31.39 -4.39
CA HIS A 603 15.32 -31.42 -5.71
C HIS A 603 15.77 -30.01 -6.14
N ALA A 604 14.85 -29.05 -6.13
CA ALA A 604 15.11 -27.67 -6.50
C ALA A 604 16.17 -27.00 -5.61
N GLY A 605 16.14 -27.25 -4.30
CA GLY A 605 17.12 -26.73 -3.35
C GLY A 605 18.45 -27.50 -3.29
N ASN A 606 18.58 -28.61 -4.01
CA ASN A 606 19.71 -29.55 -3.94
C ASN A 606 20.14 -29.87 -2.49
N PHE A 607 19.19 -30.40 -1.70
CA PHE A 607 19.43 -30.85 -0.33
C PHE A 607 18.66 -32.13 0.00
N LYS A 608 18.88 -32.68 1.20
CA LYS A 608 18.18 -33.86 1.70
C LYS A 608 17.65 -33.62 3.11
N VAL A 609 16.49 -34.21 3.36
CA VAL A 609 15.77 -34.18 4.65
C VAL A 609 15.50 -35.60 5.12
N LYS A 610 15.13 -35.76 6.39
CA LYS A 610 14.69 -37.05 6.95
C LYS A 610 13.34 -36.88 7.63
N LEU A 611 12.33 -37.59 7.13
CA LEU A 611 11.06 -37.75 7.84
C LEU A 611 11.26 -38.66 9.07
N LYS A 612 10.66 -38.28 10.18
CA LYS A 612 10.53 -39.10 11.40
C LYS A 612 9.15 -39.76 11.50
N SER A 613 8.13 -39.03 11.05
CA SER A 613 6.75 -39.46 10.89
C SER A 613 6.16 -38.77 9.65
N ASP A 614 4.87 -38.94 9.43
CA ASP A 614 4.07 -38.18 8.45
C ASP A 614 3.96 -36.67 8.74
N THR A 615 4.33 -36.24 9.96
CA THR A 615 4.14 -34.89 10.51
C THR A 615 5.44 -34.27 11.04
N GLU A 616 6.54 -35.04 11.07
CA GLU A 616 7.83 -34.64 11.66
C GLU A 616 8.98 -34.71 10.65
N LEU A 617 9.73 -33.61 10.53
CA LEU A 617 10.85 -33.45 9.60
C LEU A 617 12.15 -33.10 10.35
N LEU A 618 13.27 -33.67 9.90
CA LEU A 618 14.62 -33.24 10.22
C LEU A 618 15.29 -32.65 8.98
N ILE A 619 15.84 -31.45 9.12
CA ILE A 619 16.60 -30.73 8.09
C ILE A 619 17.86 -30.13 8.71
N LYS A 620 19.00 -30.09 8.00
CA LYS A 620 20.18 -29.38 8.50
C LYS A 620 19.92 -27.88 8.49
N LYS A 621 20.43 -27.14 9.48
CA LYS A 621 20.30 -25.67 9.54
C LYS A 621 20.81 -24.98 8.27
N SER A 622 21.93 -25.47 7.72
CA SER A 622 22.49 -24.99 6.44
C SER A 622 21.63 -25.28 5.21
N ASP A 623 20.77 -26.30 5.25
CA ASP A 623 19.87 -26.66 4.15
C ASP A 623 18.52 -25.91 4.29
N LEU A 624 18.03 -25.72 5.51
CA LEU A 624 16.89 -24.84 5.81
C LEU A 624 17.15 -23.41 5.33
N ALA A 625 18.39 -22.92 5.47
CA ALA A 625 18.79 -21.59 5.01
C ALA A 625 18.82 -21.42 3.48
N LYS A 626 18.72 -22.49 2.68
CA LYS A 626 18.61 -22.43 1.21
C LYS A 626 17.18 -22.21 0.72
N ILE A 627 16.19 -22.46 1.59
CA ILE A 627 14.78 -22.33 1.24
C ILE A 627 14.48 -20.85 0.92
N ASN A 628 13.61 -20.63 -0.06
CA ASN A 628 13.17 -19.30 -0.48
C ASN A 628 11.88 -19.44 -1.30
N GLU A 629 11.09 -18.37 -1.38
CA GLU A 629 9.73 -18.46 -1.94
C GLU A 629 9.67 -18.75 -3.44
N THR A 630 10.73 -18.46 -4.20
CA THR A 630 10.79 -18.67 -5.66
C THR A 630 11.50 -19.97 -6.04
N MET A 631 11.96 -20.79 -5.10
CA MET A 631 12.78 -21.97 -5.41
C MET A 631 12.11 -23.03 -6.29
N LEU A 632 10.77 -23.14 -6.24
CA LEU A 632 10.01 -24.04 -7.12
C LEU A 632 9.79 -23.46 -8.52
N TYR A 633 9.87 -22.14 -8.67
CA TYR A 633 9.55 -21.41 -9.90
C TYR A 633 10.68 -20.40 -10.18
N PRO A 634 11.88 -20.86 -10.61
CA PRO A 634 13.01 -19.97 -10.85
C PRO A 634 12.72 -18.87 -11.88
N GLU A 635 11.78 -19.10 -12.80
CA GLU A 635 11.20 -18.12 -13.72
C GLU A 635 10.51 -16.91 -13.05
N CYS A 636 10.27 -16.92 -11.73
CA CYS A 636 9.85 -15.74 -10.98
C CYS A 636 10.98 -14.72 -10.75
N ASN A 637 12.23 -15.16 -10.80
CA ASN A 637 13.39 -14.30 -10.59
C ASN A 637 13.78 -13.58 -11.87
N LEU A 638 14.43 -12.41 -11.76
CA LEU A 638 14.97 -11.64 -12.89
C LEU A 638 16.28 -12.24 -13.44
N GLN A 639 16.40 -13.56 -13.49
CA GLN A 639 17.61 -14.27 -13.90
C GLN A 639 17.27 -15.44 -14.82
N PHE A 640 18.02 -15.57 -15.91
CA PHE A 640 17.96 -16.71 -16.81
C PHE A 640 18.91 -17.81 -16.35
N LEU A 641 18.45 -19.06 -16.31
CA LEU A 641 19.26 -20.23 -15.96
C LEU A 641 19.43 -21.13 -17.19
N PRO A 642 20.55 -21.04 -17.95
CA PRO A 642 20.71 -21.77 -19.21
C PRO A 642 20.62 -23.30 -19.12
N ASN A 643 20.86 -23.86 -17.93
CA ASN A 643 20.92 -25.31 -17.68
C ASN A 643 19.72 -25.85 -16.88
N HIS A 644 18.69 -25.04 -16.62
CA HIS A 644 17.49 -25.47 -15.90
C HIS A 644 16.42 -25.93 -16.89
N ASP A 645 15.89 -27.14 -16.76
CA ASP A 645 14.75 -27.57 -17.58
C ASP A 645 13.48 -26.84 -17.11
N TYR A 646 13.05 -25.81 -17.85
CA TYR A 646 11.88 -25.00 -17.51
C TYR A 646 10.56 -25.71 -17.80
N LEU A 647 10.54 -26.83 -18.54
CA LEU A 647 9.33 -27.55 -18.94
C LEU A 647 9.40 -29.03 -18.54
N THR A 648 9.91 -29.34 -17.33
CA THR A 648 9.96 -30.74 -16.87
C THR A 648 8.57 -31.36 -16.84
N ALA A 649 8.46 -32.62 -17.26
CA ALA A 649 7.19 -33.36 -17.18
C ALA A 649 6.67 -33.56 -15.74
N VAL A 650 7.54 -33.39 -14.74
CA VAL A 650 7.23 -33.54 -13.30
C VAL A 650 6.52 -32.31 -12.75
N ASP A 651 6.77 -31.12 -13.31
CA ASP A 651 6.17 -29.87 -12.83
C ASP A 651 4.70 -29.73 -13.24
N PHE A 652 4.27 -30.26 -14.39
CA PHE A 652 2.88 -30.05 -14.86
C PHE A 652 1.81 -30.56 -13.89
N PRO A 653 1.91 -31.76 -13.27
CA PRO A 653 0.96 -32.19 -12.24
C PRO A 653 1.02 -31.32 -10.98
N LEU A 654 2.23 -30.96 -10.52
CA LEU A 654 2.44 -30.11 -9.32
C LEU A 654 1.85 -28.71 -9.51
N LEU A 655 2.05 -28.12 -10.69
CA LEU A 655 1.43 -26.87 -11.12
C LEU A 655 -0.07 -27.03 -11.29
N ALA A 656 -0.54 -28.13 -11.85
CA ALA A 656 -1.97 -28.38 -12.01
C ALA A 656 -2.69 -28.39 -10.65
N ASP A 657 -2.09 -28.92 -9.59
CA ASP A 657 -2.68 -28.92 -8.24
C ASP A 657 -2.79 -27.50 -7.63
N ALA A 658 -2.03 -26.53 -8.14
CA ALA A 658 -2.14 -25.12 -7.73
C ALA A 658 -3.31 -24.36 -8.39
N TYR A 659 -3.88 -24.83 -9.51
CA TYR A 659 -4.89 -24.08 -10.27
C TYR A 659 -6.18 -24.87 -10.50
N ASP A 660 -7.33 -24.23 -10.26
CA ASP A 660 -8.65 -24.85 -10.34
C ASP A 660 -9.24 -24.73 -11.74
N LYS A 661 -9.93 -25.75 -12.24
CA LYS A 661 -10.80 -25.68 -13.44
C LYS A 661 -10.13 -25.18 -14.75
N ALA A 662 -8.80 -25.20 -14.84
CA ALA A 662 -8.05 -24.85 -16.05
C ALA A 662 -8.12 -25.93 -17.15
N LYS A 663 -7.83 -25.55 -18.41
CA LYS A 663 -7.69 -26.45 -19.59
C LYS A 663 -6.36 -27.22 -19.57
N LYS A 664 -6.20 -28.04 -18.53
CA LYS A 664 -4.93 -28.70 -18.18
C LYS A 664 -4.43 -29.66 -19.26
N GLY A 665 -5.34 -30.42 -19.88
CA GLY A 665 -5.01 -31.44 -20.87
C GLY A 665 -4.50 -30.87 -22.19
N GLU A 666 -5.21 -29.89 -22.75
CA GLU A 666 -4.88 -29.28 -24.04
C GLU A 666 -3.55 -28.50 -23.98
N ILE A 667 -3.33 -27.75 -22.90
CA ILE A 667 -2.07 -27.02 -22.65
C ILE A 667 -0.89 -28.01 -22.49
N TYR A 668 -1.08 -29.11 -21.75
CA TYR A 668 -0.05 -30.14 -21.61
C TYR A 668 0.26 -30.85 -22.94
N GLN A 669 -0.76 -31.15 -23.75
CA GLN A 669 -0.57 -31.74 -25.08
C GLN A 669 0.21 -30.82 -26.02
N CYS A 670 -0.11 -29.52 -26.00
CA CYS A 670 0.60 -28.50 -26.77
C CYS A 670 2.09 -28.47 -26.44
N ILE A 671 2.46 -28.44 -25.14
CA ILE A 671 3.87 -28.48 -24.74
C ILE A 671 4.53 -29.82 -25.08
N ARG A 672 3.84 -30.96 -24.94
CA ARG A 672 4.41 -32.26 -25.34
C ARG A 672 4.78 -32.28 -26.83
N GLN A 673 3.88 -31.81 -27.69
CA GLN A 673 4.12 -31.75 -29.14
C GLN A 673 5.31 -30.84 -29.47
N TYR A 674 5.39 -29.67 -28.84
CA TYR A 674 6.55 -28.79 -28.91
C TYR A 674 7.85 -29.50 -28.51
N GLN A 675 7.86 -30.19 -27.37
CA GLN A 675 9.03 -30.94 -26.90
C GLN A 675 9.42 -32.07 -27.87
N GLU A 676 8.46 -32.82 -28.41
CA GLU A 676 8.70 -33.88 -29.41
C GLU A 676 9.38 -33.35 -30.67
N VAL A 677 9.05 -32.13 -31.11
CA VAL A 677 9.70 -31.45 -32.23
C VAL A 677 11.09 -30.93 -31.85
N MET A 678 11.25 -30.28 -30.69
CA MET A 678 12.55 -29.73 -30.26
C MET A 678 13.63 -30.81 -30.06
N HIS A 679 13.26 -32.01 -29.62
CA HIS A 679 14.19 -33.13 -29.42
C HIS A 679 14.67 -33.79 -30.72
N GLN A 680 14.03 -33.54 -31.87
CA GLN A 680 14.48 -34.07 -33.15
C GLN A 680 15.75 -33.37 -33.61
N LYS A 681 16.87 -34.10 -33.66
CA LYS A 681 18.19 -33.53 -33.98
C LYS A 681 18.31 -33.05 -35.42
N ASP A 682 17.75 -33.82 -36.35
CA ASP A 682 17.92 -33.64 -37.79
C ASP A 682 16.89 -32.68 -38.42
N LEU A 683 15.98 -32.12 -37.61
CA LEU A 683 14.94 -31.20 -38.07
C LEU A 683 15.52 -29.79 -38.36
N PRO A 684 15.20 -29.15 -39.49
CA PRO A 684 15.68 -27.82 -39.83
C PRO A 684 15.37 -26.76 -38.76
N VAL A 685 16.29 -25.81 -38.57
CA VAL A 685 16.15 -24.67 -37.64
C VAL A 685 14.89 -23.85 -37.94
N THR A 686 14.55 -23.68 -39.21
CA THR A 686 13.33 -22.99 -39.66
C THR A 686 12.04 -23.70 -39.20
N GLU A 687 12.00 -25.03 -39.26
CA GLU A 687 10.85 -25.82 -38.79
C GLU A 687 10.74 -25.79 -37.26
N LYS A 688 11.86 -25.75 -36.54
CA LYS A 688 11.86 -25.54 -35.08
C LYS A 688 11.34 -24.16 -34.69
N ILE A 689 11.73 -23.12 -35.42
CA ILE A 689 11.25 -21.73 -35.21
C ILE A 689 9.75 -21.60 -35.55
N ALA A 690 9.27 -22.26 -36.61
CA ALA A 690 7.84 -22.35 -36.90
C ALA A 690 7.09 -23.03 -35.74
N CYS A 691 7.60 -24.16 -35.22
CA CYS A 691 6.99 -24.85 -34.08
C CYS A 691 6.94 -23.99 -32.81
N ILE A 692 7.97 -23.19 -32.51
CA ILE A 692 7.94 -22.21 -31.40
C ILE A 692 6.77 -21.23 -31.60
N THR A 693 6.65 -20.65 -32.80
CA THR A 693 5.62 -19.65 -33.14
C THR A 693 4.20 -20.23 -33.05
N ASP A 694 3.98 -21.42 -33.61
CA ASP A 694 2.69 -22.12 -33.57
C ASP A 694 2.29 -22.52 -32.14
N THR A 695 3.27 -22.93 -31.33
CA THR A 695 3.06 -23.28 -29.91
C THR A 695 2.63 -22.06 -29.10
N GLU A 696 3.29 -20.91 -29.28
CA GLU A 696 2.92 -19.65 -28.62
C GLU A 696 1.47 -19.24 -28.97
N LEU A 697 1.12 -19.29 -30.26
CA LEU A 697 -0.21 -18.96 -30.75
C LEU A 697 -1.28 -19.89 -30.16
N LEU A 698 -1.00 -21.19 -30.12
CA LEU A 698 -1.92 -22.20 -29.60
C LEU A 698 -2.09 -22.10 -28.08
N LEU A 699 -1.02 -21.86 -27.31
CA LEU A 699 -1.08 -21.58 -25.88
C LEU A 699 -1.94 -20.34 -25.58
N ASN A 700 -1.68 -19.23 -26.28
CA ASN A 700 -2.46 -18.00 -26.12
C ASN A 700 -3.95 -18.21 -26.44
N LYS A 701 -4.26 -18.98 -27.50
CA LYS A 701 -5.64 -19.39 -27.82
C LYS A 701 -6.27 -20.21 -26.68
N HIS A 702 -5.57 -21.20 -26.12
CA HIS A 702 -6.09 -22.00 -25.00
C HIS A 702 -6.30 -21.17 -23.73
N ILE A 703 -5.40 -20.24 -23.42
CA ILE A 703 -5.51 -19.29 -22.30
C ILE A 703 -6.74 -18.40 -22.45
N ALA A 704 -6.95 -17.79 -23.63
CA ALA A 704 -8.08 -16.90 -23.88
C ALA A 704 -9.44 -17.58 -23.61
N HIS A 705 -9.55 -18.87 -23.98
CA HIS A 705 -10.77 -19.68 -23.80
C HIS A 705 -10.82 -20.45 -22.46
N SER A 706 -10.00 -20.10 -21.47
CA SER A 706 -9.99 -20.76 -20.16
C SER A 706 -10.69 -19.93 -19.09
N LYS A 707 -11.40 -20.60 -18.17
CA LYS A 707 -12.03 -19.96 -17.00
C LYS A 707 -11.02 -19.60 -15.91
N ASP A 708 -9.95 -20.39 -15.78
CA ASP A 708 -8.74 -20.03 -15.04
C ASP A 708 -7.60 -19.90 -16.05
N LYS A 709 -7.20 -18.66 -16.30
CA LYS A 709 -6.10 -18.27 -17.20
C LYS A 709 -4.73 -18.42 -16.53
N GLY A 710 -4.67 -18.52 -15.20
CA GLY A 710 -3.45 -18.51 -14.41
C GLY A 710 -2.53 -19.69 -14.67
N TYR A 711 -3.09 -20.90 -14.79
CA TYR A 711 -2.31 -22.10 -15.16
C TYR A 711 -1.63 -21.92 -16.53
N GLY A 712 -2.40 -21.50 -17.54
CA GLY A 712 -1.85 -21.33 -18.89
C GLY A 712 -0.86 -20.18 -19.00
N LYS A 713 -1.08 -19.06 -18.28
CA LYS A 713 -0.09 -17.98 -18.15
C LYS A 713 1.21 -18.44 -17.47
N HIS A 714 1.14 -19.34 -16.47
CA HIS A 714 2.31 -19.97 -15.86
C HIS A 714 3.09 -20.82 -16.88
N ILE A 715 2.39 -21.70 -17.61
CA ILE A 715 3.02 -22.52 -18.65
C ILE A 715 3.61 -21.67 -19.78
N LEU A 716 2.92 -20.60 -20.22
CA LEU A 716 3.42 -19.66 -21.22
C LEU A 716 4.71 -18.97 -20.76
N LYS A 717 4.80 -18.58 -19.49
CA LYS A 717 6.03 -18.03 -18.92
C LYS A 717 7.19 -19.04 -18.99
N LYS A 718 6.98 -20.27 -18.52
CA LYS A 718 7.97 -21.35 -18.59
C LYS A 718 8.39 -21.64 -20.04
N PHE A 719 7.43 -21.61 -20.96
CA PHE A 719 7.66 -21.76 -22.39
C PHE A 719 8.55 -20.66 -22.98
N TYR A 720 8.44 -19.40 -22.56
CA TYR A 720 9.34 -18.34 -23.03
C TYR A 720 10.78 -18.52 -22.56
N PHE A 721 11.01 -19.02 -21.34
CA PHE A 721 12.35 -19.34 -20.86
C PHE A 721 12.93 -20.56 -21.59
N ASP A 722 12.16 -21.62 -21.79
CA ASP A 722 12.60 -22.79 -22.58
C ASP A 722 12.86 -22.42 -24.05
N THR A 723 11.98 -21.62 -24.67
CA THR A 723 12.17 -21.05 -26.01
C THR A 723 13.52 -20.36 -26.13
N GLN A 724 13.87 -19.50 -25.17
CA GLN A 724 15.16 -18.79 -25.19
C GLN A 724 16.36 -19.75 -25.06
N GLN A 725 16.23 -20.86 -24.31
CA GLN A 725 17.26 -21.91 -24.30
C GLN A 725 17.38 -22.62 -25.65
N LYS A 726 16.25 -22.96 -26.29
CA LYS A 726 16.25 -23.63 -27.60
C LYS A 726 16.81 -22.73 -28.69
N LEU A 727 16.41 -21.45 -28.74
CA LEU A 727 16.94 -20.47 -29.68
C LEU A 727 18.46 -20.29 -29.50
N GLN A 728 18.95 -20.09 -28.27
CA GLN A 728 20.40 -20.00 -28.02
C GLN A 728 21.15 -21.28 -28.40
N ALA A 729 20.56 -22.47 -28.22
CA ALA A 729 21.17 -23.74 -28.63
C ALA A 729 21.18 -23.96 -30.16
N MET A 730 20.43 -23.17 -30.94
CA MET A 730 20.50 -23.17 -32.41
C MET A 730 21.60 -22.23 -32.95
N ILE A 731 22.14 -21.33 -32.12
CA ILE A 731 23.20 -20.41 -32.52
C ILE A 731 24.55 -21.14 -32.50
N HIS A 732 25.31 -21.02 -33.59
CA HIS A 732 26.66 -21.57 -33.69
C HIS A 732 27.63 -20.79 -32.77
N PRO A 733 28.58 -21.44 -32.07
CA PRO A 733 29.40 -20.76 -31.03
C PRO A 733 30.26 -19.58 -31.49
N GLN A 734 30.52 -19.42 -32.79
CA GLN A 734 31.26 -18.28 -33.34
C GLN A 734 30.35 -17.05 -33.57
N ASP A 735 29.04 -17.26 -33.61
CA ASP A 735 28.02 -16.29 -33.99
C ASP A 735 27.16 -15.88 -32.78
N TYR A 736 27.54 -16.35 -31.58
CA TYR A 736 26.81 -16.15 -30.33
C TYR A 736 26.97 -14.71 -29.78
N PRO A 737 25.89 -13.90 -29.70
CA PRO A 737 25.98 -12.54 -29.19
C PRO A 737 26.23 -12.52 -27.67
N SER A 738 27.37 -11.97 -27.25
CA SER A 738 27.82 -12.00 -25.84
C SER A 738 26.87 -11.36 -24.82
N ASN A 739 25.93 -10.52 -25.26
CA ASN A 739 24.96 -9.80 -24.43
C ASN A 739 23.52 -10.37 -24.50
N ILE A 740 23.28 -11.48 -25.20
CA ILE A 740 21.91 -11.99 -25.43
C ILE A 740 21.20 -12.41 -24.13
N VAL A 741 21.94 -12.89 -23.13
CA VAL A 741 21.40 -13.27 -21.81
C VAL A 741 20.99 -12.04 -21.01
N SER A 742 21.87 -11.04 -20.88
CA SER A 742 21.55 -9.80 -20.15
C SER A 742 20.47 -8.97 -20.84
N ALA A 743 20.37 -9.05 -22.17
CA ALA A 743 19.28 -8.47 -22.94
C ALA A 743 17.94 -9.17 -22.65
N PHE A 744 17.91 -10.51 -22.59
CA PHE A 744 16.72 -11.27 -22.20
C PHE A 744 16.28 -10.97 -20.76
N GLU A 745 17.21 -10.90 -19.80
CA GLU A 745 16.91 -10.53 -18.41
C GLU A 745 16.38 -9.09 -18.30
N SER A 746 16.82 -8.20 -19.18
CA SER A 746 16.32 -6.83 -19.29
C SER A 746 14.91 -6.77 -19.89
N ALA A 747 14.64 -7.56 -20.94
CA ALA A 747 13.31 -7.72 -21.50
C ALA A 747 12.33 -8.39 -20.52
N LEU A 748 12.80 -9.37 -19.73
CA LEU A 748 12.06 -9.96 -18.61
C LEU A 748 11.67 -8.92 -17.57
N LYS A 749 12.61 -8.05 -17.16
CA LYS A 749 12.34 -6.95 -16.20
C LYS A 749 11.31 -5.96 -16.74
N LEU A 750 11.28 -5.72 -18.05
CA LEU A 750 10.29 -4.88 -18.75
C LEU A 750 9.03 -5.64 -19.19
N ASP A 751 8.89 -6.93 -18.87
CA ASP A 751 7.73 -7.76 -19.22
C ASP A 751 7.48 -7.84 -20.75
N ARG A 752 8.56 -8.07 -21.52
CA ARG A 752 8.62 -8.13 -22.99
C ARG A 752 9.25 -9.44 -23.54
N LEU A 753 8.85 -10.57 -22.98
CA LEU A 753 9.43 -11.88 -23.31
C LEU A 753 9.04 -12.39 -24.70
N SER A 754 7.77 -12.23 -25.09
CA SER A 754 7.26 -12.67 -26.39
C SER A 754 8.01 -11.99 -27.53
N ILE A 755 8.02 -10.66 -27.52
CA ILE A 755 8.61 -9.88 -28.62
C ILE A 755 10.13 -10.03 -28.70
N PHE A 756 10.81 -10.19 -27.56
CA PHE A 756 12.25 -10.47 -27.52
C PHE A 756 12.57 -11.83 -28.18
N ASN A 757 11.84 -12.89 -27.81
CA ASN A 757 12.04 -14.21 -28.39
C ASN A 757 11.75 -14.22 -29.90
N GLN A 758 10.75 -13.46 -30.37
CA GLN A 758 10.46 -13.29 -31.79
C GLN A 758 11.60 -12.61 -32.55
N VAL A 759 12.21 -11.54 -32.00
CA VAL A 759 13.37 -10.88 -32.63
C VAL A 759 14.56 -11.83 -32.76
N VAL A 760 14.88 -12.60 -31.70
CA VAL A 760 15.96 -13.59 -31.73
C VAL A 760 15.66 -14.71 -32.74
N ALA A 761 14.43 -15.22 -32.77
CA ALA A 761 14.02 -16.24 -33.73
C ALA A 761 14.13 -15.77 -35.19
N GLU A 762 13.73 -14.53 -35.49
CA GLU A 762 13.87 -13.96 -36.84
C GLU A 762 15.33 -13.70 -37.22
N ALA A 763 16.17 -13.27 -36.26
CA ALA A 763 17.60 -13.10 -36.50
C ALA A 763 18.30 -14.44 -36.83
N ILE A 764 17.86 -15.54 -36.21
CA ILE A 764 18.36 -16.90 -36.51
C ILE A 764 17.81 -17.40 -37.86
N SER A 765 16.51 -17.23 -38.14
CA SER A 765 15.90 -17.77 -39.37
C SER A 765 16.42 -17.10 -40.65
N GLN A 766 16.84 -15.83 -40.57
CA GLN A 766 17.35 -15.02 -41.68
C GLN A 766 18.89 -14.97 -41.76
N ASP A 767 19.61 -15.69 -40.89
CA ASP A 767 21.09 -15.64 -40.77
C ASP A 767 21.64 -14.20 -40.54
N LYS A 768 20.97 -13.45 -39.65
CA LYS A 768 21.21 -12.03 -39.34
C LYS A 768 21.71 -11.77 -37.92
N LEU A 769 22.37 -12.75 -37.30
CA LEU A 769 22.93 -12.61 -35.94
C LEU A 769 24.01 -11.52 -35.80
N HIS A 770 24.67 -11.15 -36.90
CA HIS A 770 25.64 -10.04 -36.97
C HIS A 770 25.05 -8.73 -37.51
N ASP A 771 23.73 -8.66 -37.75
CA ASP A 771 23.08 -7.44 -38.25
C ASP A 771 23.14 -6.32 -37.18
N SER A 772 23.49 -5.11 -37.62
CA SER A 772 23.69 -3.98 -36.71
C SER A 772 22.43 -3.58 -35.95
N ASN A 773 21.23 -3.77 -36.52
CA ASN A 773 19.97 -3.43 -35.87
C ASN A 773 19.59 -4.51 -34.82
N PHE A 774 19.90 -5.78 -35.08
CA PHE A 774 19.76 -6.84 -34.07
C PHE A 774 20.73 -6.65 -32.91
N LEU A 775 22.00 -6.36 -33.17
CA LEU A 775 22.98 -6.08 -32.12
C LEU A 775 22.68 -4.78 -31.36
N ALA A 776 22.11 -3.77 -32.02
CA ALA A 776 21.60 -2.57 -31.35
C ALA A 776 20.43 -2.90 -30.43
N PHE A 777 19.43 -3.66 -30.89
CA PHE A 777 18.28 -4.10 -30.10
C PHE A 777 18.68 -4.77 -28.77
N LEU A 778 19.63 -5.72 -28.81
CA LEU A 778 20.13 -6.38 -27.59
C LEU A 778 20.76 -5.42 -26.57
N ASN A 779 21.33 -4.30 -27.05
CA ASN A 779 21.84 -3.24 -26.19
C ASN A 779 20.72 -2.30 -25.72
N HIS A 780 19.74 -1.98 -26.56
CA HIS A 780 18.60 -1.13 -26.23
C HIS A 780 17.72 -1.76 -25.14
N CYS A 781 17.50 -3.09 -25.16
CA CYS A 781 16.85 -3.82 -24.06
C CYS A 781 17.43 -3.43 -22.68
N GLN A 782 18.76 -3.38 -22.58
CA GLN A 782 19.47 -3.05 -21.34
C GLN A 782 19.37 -1.56 -21.01
N GLN A 783 19.44 -0.68 -22.03
CA GLN A 783 19.31 0.78 -21.84
C GLN A 783 17.92 1.16 -21.31
N HIS A 784 16.84 0.65 -21.93
CA HIS A 784 15.47 0.81 -21.45
C HIS A 784 15.27 0.28 -20.02
N ALA A 785 15.82 -0.90 -19.72
CA ALA A 785 15.71 -1.51 -18.38
C ALA A 785 16.49 -0.74 -17.29
N VAL A 786 17.46 0.10 -17.67
CA VAL A 786 18.19 1.04 -16.78
C VAL A 786 17.47 2.38 -16.67
N ALA A 787 16.85 2.88 -17.75
CA ALA A 787 16.05 4.11 -17.76
C ALA A 787 14.75 3.98 -16.94
N ALA A 788 14.20 2.76 -16.83
CA ALA A 788 13.05 2.45 -15.99
C ALA A 788 13.39 2.53 -14.48
N ILE A 789 13.08 3.69 -13.86
CA ILE A 789 13.35 3.99 -12.44
C ILE A 789 12.15 3.79 -11.50
N ASP A 790 10.93 3.85 -12.05
CA ASP A 790 9.66 3.67 -11.37
C ASP A 790 8.62 3.06 -12.35
N HIS A 791 7.40 2.79 -11.89
CA HIS A 791 6.38 2.13 -12.71
C HIS A 791 5.96 2.93 -13.98
N PRO A 792 5.60 4.23 -13.92
CA PRO A 792 5.27 5.02 -15.12
C PRO A 792 6.45 5.27 -16.08
N HIS A 793 7.69 5.19 -15.62
CA HIS A 793 8.86 5.12 -16.51
C HIS A 793 8.93 3.72 -17.15
N ALA A 794 8.83 2.65 -16.37
CA ALA A 794 8.87 1.28 -16.87
C ALA A 794 7.77 0.98 -17.91
N GLU A 795 6.53 1.44 -17.75
CA GLU A 795 5.48 1.33 -18.77
C GLU A 795 5.89 2.01 -20.09
N ARG A 796 6.54 3.18 -20.03
CA ARG A 796 7.01 3.91 -21.22
C ARG A 796 8.18 3.20 -21.90
N GLU A 797 9.20 2.82 -21.14
CA GLU A 797 10.38 2.11 -21.65
C GLU A 797 10.01 0.73 -22.21
N SER A 798 9.05 0.04 -21.58
CA SER A 798 8.46 -1.22 -22.05
C SER A 798 7.73 -1.05 -23.39
N ASN A 799 6.97 0.03 -23.59
CA ASN A 799 6.31 0.31 -24.86
C ASN A 799 7.32 0.74 -25.94
N ALA A 800 8.29 1.59 -25.62
CA ALA A 800 9.36 1.98 -26.54
C ALA A 800 10.14 0.76 -27.06
N LEU A 801 10.52 -0.16 -26.16
CA LEU A 801 11.18 -1.41 -26.54
C LEU A 801 10.32 -2.29 -27.46
N MET A 802 8.98 -2.28 -27.29
CA MET A 802 8.06 -3.00 -28.17
C MET A 802 8.04 -2.40 -29.58
N ASP A 803 7.97 -1.08 -29.70
CA ASP A 803 7.95 -0.38 -30.99
C ASP A 803 9.28 -0.57 -31.74
N GLU A 804 10.41 -0.45 -31.04
CA GLU A 804 11.74 -0.74 -31.59
C GLU A 804 11.87 -2.20 -32.03
N ALA A 805 11.40 -3.17 -31.23
CA ALA A 805 11.42 -4.58 -31.60
C ALA A 805 10.61 -4.85 -32.87
N GLN A 806 9.46 -4.20 -33.07
CA GLN A 806 8.66 -4.31 -34.28
C GLN A 806 9.39 -3.76 -35.51
N HIS A 807 10.08 -2.62 -35.39
CA HIS A 807 10.92 -2.09 -36.47
C HIS A 807 12.09 -3.03 -36.82
N VAL A 808 12.75 -3.60 -35.80
CA VAL A 808 13.85 -4.56 -36.00
C VAL A 808 13.33 -5.84 -36.67
N LEU A 809 12.17 -6.38 -36.26
CA LEU A 809 11.53 -7.51 -36.92
C LEU A 809 11.24 -7.26 -38.40
N GLN A 810 10.75 -6.06 -38.75
CA GLN A 810 10.51 -5.68 -40.15
C GLN A 810 11.81 -5.63 -40.96
N HIS A 811 12.87 -5.03 -40.41
CA HIS A 811 14.20 -5.01 -41.02
C HIS A 811 14.81 -6.41 -41.19
N LEU A 812 14.69 -7.28 -40.19
CA LEU A 812 15.17 -8.66 -40.26
C LEU A 812 14.43 -9.45 -41.35
N LYS A 813 13.11 -9.25 -41.50
CA LYS A 813 12.30 -9.85 -42.58
C LYS A 813 12.59 -9.33 -43.98
N THR A 814 13.17 -8.13 -44.14
CA THR A 814 13.53 -7.62 -45.47
C THR A 814 14.78 -8.31 -46.04
N VAL A 815 14.61 -9.01 -47.16
CA VAL A 815 15.70 -9.70 -47.88
C VAL A 815 16.62 -8.67 -48.54
N GLN A 816 17.92 -8.73 -48.26
CA GLN A 816 18.90 -8.00 -49.07
C GLN A 816 19.00 -8.65 -50.46
N HIS A 817 18.24 -8.13 -51.43
CA HIS A 817 18.45 -8.42 -52.84
C HIS A 817 19.76 -7.80 -53.32
N ASN A 818 20.86 -8.56 -53.23
CA ASN A 818 22.13 -8.17 -53.81
C ASN A 818 22.17 -8.51 -55.30
N HIS A 819 21.94 -7.48 -56.12
CA HIS A 819 22.32 -7.33 -57.53
C HIS A 819 21.65 -8.22 -58.59
N GLY A 820 20.76 -7.59 -59.38
CA GLY A 820 20.70 -7.85 -60.82
C GLY A 820 19.32 -8.08 -61.42
N ILE A 821 18.58 -7.01 -61.75
CA ILE A 821 18.03 -6.70 -63.09
C ILE A 821 17.11 -5.46 -63.00
N HIS A 822 17.32 -4.50 -63.89
CA HIS A 822 16.39 -3.39 -64.13
C HIS A 822 15.13 -3.92 -64.83
N VAL A 823 13.95 -3.69 -64.25
CA VAL A 823 12.70 -3.55 -65.02
C VAL A 823 11.95 -2.33 -64.51
N LEU A 824 11.84 -1.31 -65.35
CA LEU A 824 10.79 -0.29 -65.20
C LEU A 824 9.45 -0.91 -65.57
N LEU A 825 8.47 -0.85 -64.68
CA LEU A 825 7.07 -0.71 -65.09
C LEU A 825 6.35 0.32 -64.19
N SER A 826 5.37 0.97 -64.82
CA SER A 826 4.80 2.26 -64.46
C SER A 826 3.82 2.27 -63.29
N SER A 827 3.60 3.49 -62.83
CA SER A 827 2.64 4.02 -61.86
C SER A 827 1.17 3.60 -62.02
N ASP A 828 0.41 4.00 -60.99
CA ASP A 828 -1.03 4.31 -60.96
C ASP A 828 -2.02 3.19 -60.60
N ALA A 829 -2.24 3.04 -59.29
CA ALA A 829 -3.59 2.91 -58.71
C ALA A 829 -3.61 3.37 -57.25
N ASP A 830 -4.21 4.53 -56.97
CA ASP A 830 -4.57 4.97 -55.62
C ASP A 830 -5.55 3.98 -54.96
N GLY A 831 -5.37 3.72 -53.67
CA GLY A 831 -6.22 2.79 -52.93
C GLY A 831 -5.93 2.81 -51.44
N ALA A 832 -6.38 3.85 -50.74
CA ALA A 832 -6.26 3.94 -49.28
C ALA A 832 -6.96 2.74 -48.60
N LEU A 833 -6.21 1.92 -47.88
CA LEU A 833 -6.74 0.86 -47.03
C LEU A 833 -6.35 1.11 -45.58
N THR A 834 -7.38 1.06 -44.73
CA THR A 834 -7.42 1.62 -43.39
C THR A 834 -6.76 0.75 -42.33
N HIS A 835 -6.14 1.38 -41.33
CA HIS A 835 -5.84 0.74 -40.05
C HIS A 835 -7.13 0.16 -39.43
N HIS A 836 -7.23 -1.17 -39.36
CA HIS A 836 -8.15 -1.84 -38.44
C HIS A 836 -7.43 -2.19 -37.14
N GLY A 837 -7.32 -1.19 -36.26
CA GLY A 837 -7.23 -1.48 -34.84
C GLY A 837 -8.57 -2.02 -34.37
N THR A 838 -8.60 -3.24 -33.86
CA THR A 838 -9.79 -3.85 -33.25
C THR A 838 -10.08 -3.22 -31.89
N SER A 839 -10.67 -2.03 -31.90
CA SER A 839 -11.37 -1.52 -30.71
C SER A 839 -12.60 -2.40 -30.48
N VAL A 840 -12.53 -3.28 -29.46
CA VAL A 840 -13.71 -3.97 -28.95
C VAL A 840 -14.65 -2.88 -28.42
N ASN A 841 -15.81 -2.70 -29.07
CA ASN A 841 -16.80 -1.71 -28.67
C ASN A 841 -17.71 -2.35 -27.62
N PRO A 842 -17.60 -2.02 -26.32
CA PRO A 842 -18.26 -2.78 -25.25
C PRO A 842 -19.78 -2.63 -25.22
N VAL A 843 -20.36 -1.84 -26.13
CA VAL A 843 -21.79 -1.58 -26.24
C VAL A 843 -22.49 -2.62 -27.10
N VAL A 844 -21.82 -3.22 -28.09
CA VAL A 844 -22.46 -4.17 -29.03
C VAL A 844 -22.63 -5.55 -28.40
N ASP A 845 -21.61 -6.04 -27.69
CA ASP A 845 -21.71 -7.29 -26.90
C ASP A 845 -22.80 -7.17 -25.80
N LEU A 846 -23.06 -5.95 -25.32
CA LEU A 846 -24.10 -5.64 -24.34
C LEU A 846 -25.52 -5.62 -24.95
N GLU A 847 -25.66 -5.39 -26.26
CA GLU A 847 -26.95 -5.45 -26.95
C GLU A 847 -27.36 -6.90 -27.31
N GLU A 848 -26.41 -7.80 -27.59
CA GLU A 848 -26.69 -9.24 -27.72
C GLU A 848 -27.05 -9.88 -26.36
N ASP A 849 -26.28 -9.61 -25.29
CA ASP A 849 -26.59 -10.10 -23.93
C ASP A 849 -27.98 -9.61 -23.44
N LEU A 850 -28.37 -8.36 -23.75
CA LEU A 850 -29.69 -7.82 -23.41
C LEU A 850 -30.83 -8.38 -24.29
N GLN A 851 -30.55 -8.88 -25.49
CA GLN A 851 -31.54 -9.59 -26.29
C GLN A 851 -31.86 -10.99 -25.71
N GLU A 852 -30.85 -11.75 -25.29
CA GLU A 852 -31.08 -13.04 -24.60
C GLU A 852 -31.82 -12.85 -23.26
N GLU A 853 -31.50 -11.80 -22.49
CA GLU A 853 -32.21 -11.50 -21.23
C GLU A 853 -33.67 -11.05 -21.50
N GLY A 854 -33.93 -10.36 -22.62
CA GLY A 854 -35.27 -9.97 -23.07
C GLY A 854 -36.18 -11.15 -23.47
N GLU A 855 -35.63 -12.17 -24.12
CA GLU A 855 -36.35 -13.40 -24.45
C GLU A 855 -36.65 -14.26 -23.20
N LEU A 856 -35.72 -14.31 -22.25
CA LEU A 856 -35.94 -14.94 -20.94
C LEU A 856 -37.04 -14.25 -20.11
N LEU A 857 -37.06 -12.91 -20.10
CA LEU A 857 -38.07 -12.13 -19.39
C LEU A 857 -39.47 -12.22 -20.04
N THR A 858 -39.57 -12.40 -21.35
CA THR A 858 -40.86 -12.68 -22.00
C THR A 858 -41.36 -14.10 -21.71
N HIS A 859 -40.47 -15.09 -21.58
CA HIS A 859 -40.82 -16.46 -21.16
C HIS A 859 -41.28 -16.56 -19.69
N LEU A 860 -40.74 -15.73 -18.79
CA LEU A 860 -41.16 -15.69 -17.38
C LEU A 860 -42.48 -14.95 -17.17
N ASN A 861 -42.79 -13.93 -17.98
CA ASN A 861 -44.05 -13.19 -17.89
C ASN A 861 -45.28 -13.97 -18.39
N THR A 862 -45.11 -15.00 -19.22
CA THR A 862 -46.20 -15.91 -19.63
C THR A 862 -46.54 -16.98 -18.59
N LEU A 863 -45.76 -17.10 -17.51
CA LEU A 863 -45.92 -18.14 -16.47
C LEU A 863 -46.57 -17.66 -15.16
N ASN A 864 -46.90 -16.37 -15.02
CA ASN A 864 -47.53 -15.81 -13.81
C ASN A 864 -48.84 -15.07 -14.10
N LEU A 865 -49.89 -15.85 -14.42
CA LEU A 865 -51.27 -15.41 -14.35
C LEU A 865 -52.07 -16.36 -13.45
N GLU A 866 -51.98 -16.18 -12.13
CA GLU A 866 -53.09 -16.40 -11.20
C GLU A 866 -52.84 -15.71 -9.83
N THR A 867 -53.92 -15.33 -9.16
CA THR A 867 -53.95 -14.27 -8.13
C THR A 867 -53.66 -14.74 -6.69
N PRO A 868 -53.31 -13.82 -5.76
CA PRO A 868 -52.71 -14.18 -4.48
C PRO A 868 -53.72 -14.51 -3.38
N THR A 869 -53.43 -15.53 -2.57
CA THR A 869 -54.07 -15.70 -1.25
C THR A 869 -53.05 -16.00 -0.15
N THR A 870 -53.22 -15.29 0.97
CA THR A 870 -52.52 -15.41 2.26
C THR A 870 -52.15 -16.82 2.72
N LEU A 871 -50.95 -16.98 3.29
CA LEU A 871 -50.75 -17.79 4.50
C LEU A 871 -49.42 -17.47 5.21
N THR A 872 -49.54 -16.85 6.39
CA THR A 872 -48.51 -16.83 7.43
C THR A 872 -48.36 -18.23 8.06
N THR A 873 -47.24 -18.47 8.75
CA THR A 873 -46.88 -19.67 9.55
C THR A 873 -46.62 -20.99 8.80
N ARG A 874 -45.33 -21.34 8.69
CA ARG A 874 -44.71 -22.65 9.01
C ARG A 874 -43.17 -22.54 8.90
N LEU A 875 -42.43 -23.57 9.31
CA LEU A 875 -40.96 -23.61 9.46
C LEU A 875 -40.40 -22.94 10.74
N ARG A 876 -41.03 -23.25 11.87
CA ARG A 876 -40.30 -24.02 12.89
C ARG A 876 -40.51 -25.51 12.59
N ASP A 877 -39.65 -26.34 13.15
CA ASP A 877 -39.64 -27.80 13.09
C ASP A 877 -39.12 -28.37 11.76
N ASN A 878 -37.80 -28.62 11.72
CA ASN A 878 -37.22 -29.91 11.36
C ASN A 878 -35.74 -29.98 11.79
N GLU A 879 -35.31 -31.18 12.17
CA GLU A 879 -33.92 -31.62 12.40
C GLU A 879 -33.20 -31.14 13.68
N ASP A 880 -33.72 -31.61 14.82
CA ASP A 880 -32.90 -32.35 15.80
C ASP A 880 -33.36 -33.82 15.74
N ASP A 881 -32.46 -34.76 15.41
CA ASP A 881 -32.39 -36.14 15.96
C ASP A 881 -31.52 -37.07 15.08
N ASN A 882 -30.22 -37.16 15.41
CA ASN A 882 -29.56 -38.42 15.79
C ASN A 882 -28.04 -38.23 15.98
N LEU A 883 -27.59 -38.20 17.25
CA LEU A 883 -26.60 -39.15 17.74
C LEU A 883 -26.41 -38.97 19.26
N ASN A 884 -26.93 -39.91 20.03
CA ASN A 884 -26.66 -40.02 21.46
C ASN A 884 -26.50 -41.49 21.83
N ASN A 885 -25.68 -41.76 22.86
CA ASN A 885 -25.30 -43.07 23.45
C ASN A 885 -24.22 -43.88 22.71
N LYS A 886 -23.37 -44.70 23.34
CA LYS A 886 -22.91 -44.96 24.75
C LYS A 886 -21.68 -45.91 24.64
N LEU A 887 -20.82 -46.22 25.61
CA LEU A 887 -20.66 -45.92 27.06
C LEU A 887 -19.14 -46.08 27.42
N ASN A 888 -18.81 -45.88 28.71
CA ASN A 888 -17.55 -46.18 29.42
C ASN A 888 -16.33 -45.31 29.12
#